data_AF-A0A956ZG22-F1
#
_entry.id   AF-A0A956ZG22-F1
#
_cell.length_a   1.000
_cell.length_b   1.000
_cell.length_c   1.000
_cell.angle_alpha   90.00
_cell.angle_beta   90.00
_cell.angle_gamma   90.00
#
_symmetry.space_group_name_H-M   'P 1'
#
loop_
_entity.id
_entity.type
_entity.pdbx_description
1 polymer ?
#
loop_
_entity_poly.entity_id
_entity_poly.type
_entity_poly.pdbx_seq_one_letter_code
_entity_poly.pdbx_strand_id
1 'polypeptide(L)'
;VLTMLSKEIGIGLPVVIAAYYFIWPKEDEYLIPVDIERPKFGTTKFQQDRLTRHKAHIEMVLKEKRKKQKKKEEKRKVKVDEASSVEPVEIIDGDSEDSEDNSEMSKKERFVFALKNTAPFIVIAFIYLGIRYMALGTIIGGYGGMIGSSLDQHLILRWLDLSYLVRTLIPIPQAILAQSETPYWTIAICLVACLAVGLIRVFAKSDPRKWVCFLIIWMLATTLPLVKLWGVGHDLETSRLLFFFTMAYSALWPVLMFHPARADAGYKMPRKADAALGIFSALILASMIIAYAWTAFSTSLLWMLGGQELKAVWMQTIEKADELAPGEKMILLGIPKDYHGAHVSFNGSTFHTLLRPPFTRDNLSERVLTFEPYIVGPPEVINSSRLFTTVATGKVKQVYVWNAQAQKLEAVTYDGDFDSAKVLDLPLHSSAKSESTDTPVWKYVGKGKASYKNGMLSIEDTVDGDALTLSGLNLIPFSYNLFEADIRVRTKDGSDKQSKKDLRGLIPMALSWNHSSVDRSRSDWMVIAVKPEKLKAFEPLKLRPSHYYRWYTEGTIKSLILRLPDGVSVDIKGIRLIRGEDQIPFVYLPKRQMEPNGEYKIEDLNKETIAAFDAGMVKGAVGIEAELSRANYFFDNYLMSDHSQAVLRRLKLDAVSGNISLKPELFGKPAYYQLRVRALDKSGEPVGVWSDPVTMLRVGDGLDTYLDTYID
;
A
#
# COMPACT_ATOMS: atom_id res chain seq x y z
N VAL A 1 -19.53 -18.00 1.63
CA VAL A 1 -20.42 -17.46 0.55
C VAL A 1 -20.18 -15.96 0.32
N LEU A 2 -20.33 -15.08 1.32
CA LEU A 2 -19.96 -13.66 1.21
C LEU A 2 -18.47 -13.41 0.93
N THR A 3 -17.57 -14.26 1.43
CA THR A 3 -16.14 -14.27 1.09
C THR A 3 -15.84 -14.75 -0.34
N MET A 4 -16.74 -15.50 -0.98
CA MET A 4 -16.65 -15.85 -2.41
C MET A 4 -17.22 -14.76 -3.34
N LEU A 5 -17.92 -13.77 -2.78
CA LEU A 5 -18.37 -12.57 -3.47
C LEU A 5 -17.34 -11.45 -3.27
N SER A 6 -16.10 -11.68 -3.70
CA SER A 6 -15.14 -10.57 -3.77
C SER A 6 -15.67 -9.51 -4.74
N LYS A 7 -15.31 -8.24 -4.52
CA LYS A 7 -15.72 -7.10 -5.38
C LYS A 7 -15.40 -7.37 -6.86
N GLU A 8 -14.32 -8.09 -7.13
CA GLU A 8 -13.86 -8.44 -8.47
C GLU A 8 -14.70 -9.54 -9.09
N ILE A 9 -15.15 -10.53 -8.31
CA ILE A 9 -16.03 -11.60 -8.78
C ILE A 9 -17.44 -11.05 -9.07
N GLY A 10 -17.97 -10.20 -8.18
CA GLY A 10 -19.31 -9.62 -8.35
C GLY A 10 -19.46 -8.78 -9.61
N ILE A 11 -18.49 -7.92 -9.93
CA ILE A 11 -18.56 -7.02 -11.10
C ILE A 11 -17.92 -7.64 -12.35
N GLY A 12 -16.80 -8.35 -12.19
CA GLY A 12 -16.01 -8.88 -13.29
C GLY A 12 -16.63 -10.13 -13.92
N LEU A 13 -17.08 -11.10 -13.11
CA LEU A 13 -17.59 -12.38 -13.62
C LEU A 13 -18.79 -12.22 -14.59
N PRO A 14 -19.81 -11.38 -14.31
CA PRO A 14 -20.89 -11.21 -15.27
C PRO A 14 -20.40 -10.61 -16.61
N VAL A 15 -19.53 -9.60 -16.55
CA VAL A 15 -18.97 -8.97 -17.76
C VAL A 15 -18.17 -9.98 -18.58
N VAL A 16 -17.38 -10.83 -17.91
CA VAL A 16 -16.61 -11.92 -18.53
C VAL A 16 -17.55 -12.95 -19.16
N ILE A 17 -18.56 -13.46 -18.45
CA ILE A 17 -19.49 -14.45 -19.00
C ILE A 17 -20.24 -13.88 -20.20
N ALA A 18 -20.71 -12.63 -20.13
CA ALA A 18 -21.35 -11.97 -21.26
C ALA A 18 -20.40 -11.86 -22.46
N ALA A 19 -19.17 -11.37 -22.25
CA ALA A 19 -18.18 -11.20 -23.31
C ALA A 19 -17.79 -12.53 -23.97
N TYR A 20 -17.65 -13.60 -23.19
CA TYR A 20 -17.32 -14.94 -23.68
C TYR A 20 -18.31 -15.44 -24.73
N TYR A 21 -19.62 -15.26 -24.51
CA TYR A 21 -20.65 -15.69 -25.46
C TYR A 21 -20.68 -14.88 -26.77
N PHE A 22 -20.15 -13.65 -26.79
CA PHE A 22 -19.96 -12.89 -28.04
C PHE A 22 -18.74 -13.37 -28.84
N ILE A 23 -17.82 -14.05 -28.18
CA ILE A 23 -16.47 -14.30 -28.68
C ILE A 23 -16.28 -15.77 -29.03
N TRP A 24 -17.13 -16.66 -28.49
CA TRP A 24 -17.17 -18.08 -28.84
C TRP A 24 -17.15 -18.28 -30.37
N PRO A 25 -16.05 -18.82 -30.91
CA PRO A 25 -15.97 -19.10 -32.34
C PRO A 25 -17.03 -20.14 -32.73
N LYS A 26 -17.42 -20.17 -34.00
CA LYS A 26 -18.02 -21.38 -34.55
C LYS A 26 -16.92 -22.44 -34.47
N GLU A 27 -17.05 -23.41 -33.57
CA GLU A 27 -16.04 -24.47 -33.41
C GLU A 27 -15.75 -25.17 -34.76
N ASP A 28 -16.75 -25.18 -35.65
CA ASP A 28 -16.68 -25.76 -36.98
C ASP A 28 -15.74 -25.04 -37.97
N GLU A 29 -15.43 -23.74 -37.77
CA GLU A 29 -14.55 -22.99 -38.70
C GLU A 29 -13.04 -23.22 -38.45
N TYR A 30 -12.67 -23.72 -37.27
CA TYR A 30 -11.26 -23.89 -36.87
C TYR A 30 -10.83 -25.36 -36.79
N LEU A 31 -11.79 -26.29 -36.87
CA LEU A 31 -11.51 -27.69 -37.12
C LEU A 31 -11.15 -27.86 -38.59
N ILE A 32 -9.90 -27.53 -38.95
CA ILE A 32 -9.31 -28.14 -40.15
C ILE A 32 -9.41 -29.65 -39.90
N PRO A 33 -10.12 -30.44 -40.72
CA PRO A 33 -10.02 -31.87 -40.64
C PRO A 33 -8.54 -32.15 -40.84
N VAL A 34 -7.87 -32.50 -39.74
CA VAL A 34 -6.49 -32.93 -39.84
C VAL A 34 -6.61 -34.21 -40.66
N ASP A 35 -6.30 -34.11 -41.96
CA ASP A 35 -5.86 -35.24 -42.74
C ASP A 35 -4.58 -35.69 -42.04
N ILE A 36 -4.77 -36.45 -40.96
CA ILE A 36 -3.74 -37.24 -40.36
C ILE A 36 -3.48 -38.28 -41.45
N GLU A 37 -2.62 -37.93 -42.42
CA GLU A 37 -1.73 -38.91 -43.02
C GLU A 37 -1.01 -39.52 -41.83
N ARG A 38 -1.61 -40.58 -41.27
CA ARG A 38 -1.04 -41.32 -40.17
C ARG A 38 0.32 -41.74 -40.71
N PRO A 39 1.43 -41.29 -40.12
CA PRO A 39 2.72 -41.84 -40.49
C PRO A 39 2.55 -43.35 -40.40
N LYS A 40 2.92 -44.07 -41.48
CA LYS A 40 2.93 -45.54 -41.53
C LYS A 40 3.99 -46.05 -40.55
N PHE A 41 3.84 -45.77 -39.26
CA PHE A 41 4.46 -46.56 -38.22
C PHE A 41 3.80 -47.92 -38.31
N GLY A 42 4.60 -48.96 -38.55
CA GLY A 42 4.12 -50.33 -38.60
C GLY A 42 3.36 -50.63 -37.31
N THR A 43 2.03 -50.59 -37.38
CA THR A 43 1.17 -51.04 -36.30
C THR A 43 1.50 -52.51 -36.09
N THR A 44 2.02 -52.85 -34.91
CA THR A 44 2.27 -54.23 -34.55
C THR A 44 0.96 -55.01 -34.68
N LYS A 45 1.04 -56.29 -35.09
CA LYS A 45 -0.11 -57.20 -35.27
C LYS A 45 -1.09 -57.15 -34.09
N PHE A 46 -0.57 -56.92 -32.89
CA PHE A 46 -1.33 -56.73 -31.65
C PHE A 46 -2.25 -55.50 -31.66
N GLN A 47 -1.82 -54.36 -32.21
CA GLN A 47 -2.65 -53.16 -32.30
C GLN A 47 -3.75 -53.30 -33.35
N GLN A 48 -3.48 -53.97 -34.47
CA GLN A 48 -4.51 -54.29 -35.46
C GLN A 48 -5.57 -55.22 -34.88
N ASP A 49 -5.18 -56.29 -34.17
CA ASP A 49 -6.14 -57.20 -33.52
C ASP A 49 -7.00 -56.48 -32.47
N ARG A 50 -6.42 -55.56 -31.71
CA ARG A 50 -7.17 -54.78 -30.70
C ARG A 50 -8.17 -53.84 -31.36
N LEU A 51 -7.81 -53.20 -32.49
CA LEU A 51 -8.71 -52.34 -33.25
C LEU A 51 -9.85 -53.13 -33.90
N THR A 52 -9.56 -54.33 -34.43
CA THR A 52 -10.55 -55.22 -35.03
C THR A 52 -11.55 -55.72 -33.97
N ARG A 53 -11.06 -56.12 -32.79
CA ARG A 53 -11.93 -56.50 -31.65
C ARG A 53 -12.79 -55.34 -31.16
N HIS A 54 -12.23 -54.13 -31.10
CA HIS A 54 -12.98 -52.96 -30.66
C HIS A 54 -14.06 -52.56 -31.68
N LYS A 55 -13.76 -52.60 -32.99
CA LYS A 55 -14.76 -52.40 -34.05
C LYS A 55 -15.87 -53.45 -34.00
N ALA A 56 -15.52 -54.73 -33.85
CA ALA A 56 -16.49 -55.81 -33.72
C ALA A 56 -17.39 -55.65 -32.48
N HIS A 57 -16.83 -55.19 -31.35
CA HIS A 57 -17.61 -54.90 -30.14
C HIS A 57 -18.59 -53.73 -30.34
N ILE A 58 -18.15 -52.64 -30.99
CA ILE A 58 -19.02 -51.50 -31.30
C ILE A 58 -20.15 -51.91 -32.25
N GLU A 59 -19.86 -52.68 -33.30
CA GLU A 59 -20.90 -53.20 -34.20
C GLU A 59 -21.90 -54.11 -33.48
N MET A 60 -21.42 -54.95 -32.56
CA MET A 60 -22.28 -55.82 -31.76
C MET A 60 -23.23 -55.00 -30.87
N VAL A 61 -22.71 -53.98 -30.17
CA VAL A 61 -23.50 -53.08 -29.32
C VAL A 61 -24.53 -52.30 -30.16
N LEU A 62 -24.14 -51.81 -31.34
CA LEU A 62 -25.06 -51.11 -32.24
C LEU A 62 -26.15 -52.04 -32.78
N LYS A 63 -25.82 -53.28 -33.16
CA LYS A 63 -26.81 -54.29 -33.55
C LYS A 63 -27.78 -54.62 -32.42
N GLU A 64 -27.30 -54.72 -31.18
CA GLU A 64 -28.14 -54.98 -30.02
C GLU A 64 -29.07 -53.80 -29.70
N LYS A 65 -28.58 -52.55 -29.79
CA LYS A 65 -29.38 -51.34 -29.67
C LYS A 65 -30.48 -51.28 -30.75
N ARG A 66 -30.13 -51.55 -32.02
CA ARG A 66 -31.11 -51.61 -33.13
C ARG A 66 -32.18 -52.68 -32.90
N LYS A 67 -31.82 -53.86 -32.39
CA LYS A 67 -32.79 -54.90 -32.00
C LYS A 67 -33.72 -54.46 -30.88
N LYS A 68 -33.19 -53.80 -29.84
CA LYS A 68 -34.00 -53.27 -28.72
C LYS A 68 -34.95 -52.16 -29.18
N GLN A 69 -34.50 -51.32 -30.11
CA GLN A 69 -35.32 -50.24 -30.69
C GLN A 69 -36.45 -50.79 -31.55
N LYS A 70 -36.18 -51.74 -32.46
CA LYS A 70 -37.22 -52.45 -33.23
C LYS A 70 -38.27 -53.11 -32.32
N LYS A 71 -37.83 -53.79 -31.26
CA LYS A 71 -38.74 -54.44 -30.30
C LYS A 71 -39.59 -53.43 -29.50
N LYS A 72 -39.08 -52.22 -29.29
CA LYS A 72 -39.80 -51.12 -28.64
C LYS A 72 -40.82 -50.47 -29.58
N GLU A 73 -40.49 -50.35 -30.87
CA GLU A 73 -41.41 -49.88 -31.92
C GLU A 73 -42.53 -50.88 -32.19
N GLU A 74 -42.24 -52.19 -32.28
CA GLU A 74 -43.28 -53.23 -32.40
C GLU A 74 -44.24 -53.20 -31.21
N LYS A 75 -43.73 -53.05 -29.98
CA LYS A 75 -44.58 -52.87 -28.79
C LYS A 75 -45.38 -51.56 -28.79
N ARG A 76 -44.88 -50.51 -29.45
CA ARG A 76 -45.61 -49.25 -29.63
C ARG A 76 -46.72 -49.39 -30.66
N LYS A 77 -46.49 -50.08 -31.78
CA LYS A 77 -47.51 -50.36 -32.80
C LYS A 77 -48.67 -51.19 -32.23
N VAL A 78 -48.38 -52.26 -31.50
CA VAL A 78 -49.41 -53.09 -30.83
C VAL A 78 -50.24 -52.29 -29.80
N LYS A 79 -49.66 -51.25 -29.18
CA LYS A 79 -50.37 -50.40 -28.21
C LYS A 79 -51.16 -49.25 -28.85
N VAL A 80 -50.91 -48.93 -30.12
CA VAL A 80 -51.66 -47.93 -30.89
C VAL A 80 -52.87 -48.57 -31.57
N ASP A 81 -52.80 -49.85 -31.93
CA ASP A 81 -53.95 -50.59 -32.50
C ASP A 81 -55.09 -50.86 -31.49
N GLU A 82 -54.85 -50.69 -30.18
CA GLU A 82 -55.88 -50.84 -29.12
C GLU A 82 -56.55 -49.52 -28.72
N ALA A 83 -56.08 -48.38 -29.24
CA ALA A 83 -56.62 -47.07 -28.89
C ALA A 83 -56.57 -46.13 -30.09
N SER A 84 -57.58 -46.22 -30.98
CA SER A 84 -58.18 -45.06 -31.68
C SER A 84 -58.88 -45.48 -32.98
N SER A 85 -60.21 -45.50 -32.95
CA SER A 85 -61.05 -45.15 -34.09
C SER A 85 -60.99 -43.64 -34.31
N VAL A 86 -59.98 -43.17 -35.05
CA VAL A 86 -59.91 -41.80 -35.58
C VAL A 86 -59.31 -41.87 -36.99
N GLU A 87 -59.87 -41.05 -37.86
CA GLU A 87 -59.71 -40.98 -39.31
C GLU A 87 -58.25 -41.02 -39.83
N PRO A 88 -58.03 -41.52 -41.06
CA PRO A 88 -56.71 -41.66 -41.64
C PRO A 88 -56.12 -40.30 -41.97
N VAL A 89 -55.09 -39.89 -41.22
CA VAL A 89 -54.17 -38.84 -41.63
C VAL A 89 -53.19 -39.45 -42.63
N GLU A 90 -53.09 -38.85 -43.81
CA GLU A 90 -52.08 -39.17 -44.83
C GLU A 90 -50.68 -39.22 -44.21
N ILE A 91 -50.09 -40.41 -44.23
CA ILE A 91 -48.68 -40.62 -43.90
C ILE A 91 -47.90 -40.19 -45.14
N ILE A 92 -47.35 -38.98 -45.09
CA ILE A 92 -46.27 -38.57 -45.97
C ILE A 92 -45.02 -39.32 -45.48
N ASP A 93 -44.57 -40.31 -46.26
CA ASP A 93 -43.23 -40.89 -46.15
C ASP A 93 -42.21 -39.80 -46.48
N GLY A 94 -41.85 -39.02 -45.46
CA GLY A 94 -40.68 -38.15 -45.49
C GLY A 94 -39.47 -38.98 -45.09
N ASP A 95 -38.60 -39.28 -46.05
CA ASP A 95 -37.22 -39.67 -45.81
C ASP A 95 -36.58 -38.62 -44.88
N SER A 96 -36.55 -38.91 -43.58
CA SER A 96 -35.77 -38.16 -42.61
C SER A 96 -34.30 -38.53 -42.83
N GLU A 97 -33.70 -37.93 -43.86
CA GLU A 97 -32.32 -37.49 -43.74
C GLU A 97 -32.30 -36.57 -42.50
N ASP A 98 -31.83 -37.11 -41.37
CA ASP A 98 -31.37 -36.35 -40.22
C ASP A 98 -30.14 -35.55 -40.68
N SER A 99 -30.33 -34.58 -41.61
CA SER A 99 -29.45 -33.45 -41.69
C SER A 99 -29.68 -32.70 -40.38
N GLU A 100 -28.76 -32.89 -39.43
CA GLU A 100 -28.63 -32.00 -38.28
C GLU A 100 -28.53 -30.57 -38.85
N ASP A 101 -29.69 -29.93 -38.95
CA ASP A 101 -29.82 -28.52 -39.29
C ASP A 101 -29.28 -27.78 -38.08
N ASN A 102 -27.95 -27.65 -38.05
CA ASN A 102 -27.21 -26.74 -37.18
C ASN A 102 -27.57 -25.32 -37.62
N SER A 103 -28.84 -24.94 -37.42
CA SER A 103 -29.35 -23.63 -37.73
C SER A 103 -28.51 -22.63 -36.92
N GLU A 104 -27.67 -21.87 -37.62
CA GLU A 104 -26.75 -20.96 -36.97
C GLU A 104 -27.53 -19.97 -36.09
N MET A 105 -27.36 -20.05 -34.77
CA MET A 105 -27.97 -19.07 -33.87
C MET A 105 -27.62 -17.65 -34.34
N SER A 106 -28.66 -16.85 -34.60
CA SER A 106 -28.56 -15.45 -34.99
C SER A 106 -27.76 -14.66 -33.94
N LYS A 107 -27.09 -13.57 -34.35
CA LYS A 107 -26.39 -12.67 -33.41
C LYS A 107 -27.30 -12.20 -32.27
N LYS A 108 -28.59 -12.01 -32.56
CA LYS A 108 -29.61 -11.64 -31.57
C LYS A 108 -29.85 -12.78 -30.57
N GLU A 109 -29.93 -14.02 -31.04
CA GLU A 109 -30.13 -15.20 -30.18
C GLU A 109 -28.91 -15.45 -29.30
N ARG A 110 -27.70 -15.31 -29.84
CA ARG A 110 -26.45 -15.36 -29.07
C ARG A 110 -26.42 -14.28 -27.99
N PHE A 111 -26.81 -13.05 -28.32
CA PHE A 111 -26.90 -11.95 -27.36
C PHE A 111 -27.90 -12.26 -26.24
N VAL A 112 -29.11 -12.71 -26.60
CA VAL A 112 -30.16 -13.07 -25.63
C VAL A 112 -29.73 -14.24 -24.76
N PHE A 113 -29.08 -15.25 -25.35
CA PHE A 113 -28.53 -16.39 -24.62
C PHE A 113 -27.44 -15.95 -23.65
N ALA A 114 -26.49 -15.13 -24.10
CA ALA A 114 -25.45 -14.54 -23.26
C ALA A 114 -26.07 -13.79 -22.08
N LEU A 115 -27.00 -12.88 -22.36
CA LEU A 115 -27.68 -12.09 -21.35
C LEU A 115 -28.45 -12.97 -20.37
N LYS A 116 -29.14 -14.01 -20.85
CA LYS A 116 -29.91 -14.94 -20.01
C LYS A 116 -29.01 -15.73 -19.06
N ASN A 117 -27.85 -16.20 -19.53
CA ASN A 117 -26.90 -16.95 -18.70
C ASN A 117 -26.11 -16.03 -17.74
N THR A 118 -25.89 -14.78 -18.13
CA THR A 118 -25.19 -13.79 -17.30
C THR A 118 -26.11 -13.08 -16.30
N ALA A 119 -27.41 -12.97 -16.58
CA ALA A 119 -28.37 -12.23 -15.77
C ALA A 119 -28.36 -12.59 -14.27
N PRO A 120 -28.27 -13.87 -13.85
CA PRO A 120 -28.19 -14.20 -12.43
C PRO A 120 -26.99 -13.55 -11.74
N PHE A 121 -25.84 -13.52 -12.40
CA PHE A 121 -24.62 -12.90 -11.86
C PHE A 121 -24.74 -11.37 -11.79
N ILE A 122 -25.35 -10.73 -12.80
CA ILE A 122 -25.63 -9.29 -12.78
C ILE A 122 -26.57 -8.94 -11.62
N VAL A 123 -27.64 -9.72 -11.43
CA VAL A 123 -28.58 -9.51 -10.32
C VAL A 123 -27.87 -9.66 -8.98
N ILE A 124 -27.06 -10.70 -8.80
CA ILE A 124 -26.23 -10.88 -7.59
C ILE A 124 -25.28 -9.70 -7.40
N ALA A 125 -24.66 -9.19 -8.47
CA ALA A 125 -23.78 -8.03 -8.43
C ALA A 125 -24.51 -6.78 -7.94
N PHE A 126 -25.70 -6.49 -8.48
CA PHE A 126 -26.51 -5.35 -8.04
C PHE A 126 -27.01 -5.50 -6.61
N ILE A 127 -27.42 -6.71 -6.19
CA ILE A 127 -27.78 -6.99 -4.79
C ILE A 127 -26.59 -6.73 -3.88
N TYR A 128 -25.40 -7.25 -4.23
CA TYR A 128 -24.17 -7.01 -3.50
C TYR A 128 -23.85 -5.50 -3.40
N LEU A 129 -23.91 -4.77 -4.52
CA LEU A 129 -23.66 -3.33 -4.55
C LEU A 129 -24.70 -2.55 -3.72
N GLY A 130 -25.96 -2.99 -3.71
CA GLY A 130 -27.02 -2.44 -2.87
C GLY A 130 -26.76 -2.65 -1.38
N ILE A 131 -26.51 -3.90 -0.96
CA ILE A 131 -26.16 -4.25 0.43
C ILE A 131 -24.94 -3.45 0.88
N ARG A 132 -23.94 -3.39 0.01
CA ARG A 132 -22.72 -2.66 0.26
C ARG A 132 -22.94 -1.15 0.39
N TYR A 133 -23.75 -0.55 -0.48
CA TYR A 133 -24.08 0.87 -0.38
C TYR A 133 -24.82 1.15 0.93
N MET A 134 -25.74 0.28 1.33
CA MET A 134 -26.44 0.40 2.61
C MET A 134 -25.49 0.26 3.82
N ALA A 135 -24.54 -0.69 3.77
CA ALA A 135 -23.61 -0.94 4.86
C ALA A 135 -22.48 0.10 4.97
N LEU A 136 -21.88 0.47 3.83
CA LEU A 136 -20.65 1.28 3.78
C LEU A 136 -20.86 2.70 3.23
N GLY A 137 -22.09 3.05 2.80
CA GLY A 137 -22.40 4.32 2.16
C GLY A 137 -21.76 4.50 0.77
N THR A 138 -21.13 3.47 0.20
CA THR A 138 -20.35 3.57 -1.04
C THR A 138 -20.53 2.34 -1.93
N ILE A 139 -20.75 2.60 -3.24
CA ILE A 139 -20.85 1.55 -4.27
C ILE A 139 -19.44 1.06 -4.68
N ILE A 140 -18.53 2.01 -4.88
CA ILE A 140 -17.15 1.75 -5.27
C ILE A 140 -16.30 1.55 -4.01
N GLY A 141 -15.42 0.55 -4.03
CA GLY A 141 -14.49 0.33 -2.94
C GLY A 141 -13.29 1.21 -2.93
N GLY A 142 -12.80 1.42 -1.72
CA GLY A 142 -11.58 2.13 -1.41
C GLY A 142 -11.48 2.27 0.10
N TYR A 143 -10.34 2.77 0.54
CA TYR A 143 -10.21 3.22 1.91
C TYR A 143 -11.09 4.46 2.14
N GLY A 144 -11.66 4.57 3.33
CA GLY A 144 -12.29 5.81 3.80
C GLY A 144 -11.27 6.74 4.45
N GLY A 145 -11.73 7.88 4.96
CA GLY A 145 -10.89 8.81 5.72
C GLY A 145 -9.73 9.36 4.90
N MET A 146 -8.58 9.54 5.56
CA MET A 146 -7.42 10.16 4.93
C MET A 146 -6.91 9.36 3.72
N ILE A 147 -6.69 8.04 3.88
CA ILE A 147 -6.20 7.20 2.80
C ILE A 147 -7.14 7.33 1.60
N GLY A 148 -8.45 7.26 1.80
CA GLY A 148 -9.42 7.47 0.72
C GLY A 148 -9.26 8.81 0.01
N SER A 149 -9.16 9.89 0.79
CA SER A 149 -9.09 11.25 0.22
C SER A 149 -7.78 11.56 -0.50
N SER A 150 -6.65 11.04 -0.04
CA SER A 150 -5.36 11.20 -0.72
C SER A 150 -5.35 10.43 -2.04
N LEU A 151 -5.97 9.24 -2.06
CA LEU A 151 -6.16 8.46 -3.27
C LEU A 151 -7.14 9.16 -4.25
N ASP A 152 -8.22 9.76 -3.75
CA ASP A 152 -9.24 10.40 -4.60
C ASP A 152 -8.70 11.68 -5.30
N GLN A 153 -7.86 12.50 -4.64
CA GLN A 153 -7.37 13.79 -5.19
C GLN A 153 -6.54 13.68 -6.46
N HIS A 154 -5.83 12.57 -6.64
CA HIS A 154 -4.98 12.33 -7.80
C HIS A 154 -5.40 11.09 -8.58
N LEU A 155 -6.66 10.66 -8.47
CA LEU A 155 -7.14 9.44 -9.08
C LEU A 155 -6.84 9.39 -10.58
N ILE A 156 -7.27 10.39 -11.35
CA ILE A 156 -7.07 10.43 -12.81
C ILE A 156 -5.58 10.53 -13.16
N LEU A 157 -4.82 11.37 -12.45
CA LEU A 157 -3.39 11.54 -12.70
C LEU A 157 -2.62 10.23 -12.49
N ARG A 158 -2.95 9.46 -11.44
CA ARG A 158 -2.30 8.18 -11.15
C ARG A 158 -2.66 7.08 -12.16
N TRP A 159 -3.86 7.14 -12.72
CA TRP A 159 -4.29 6.26 -13.81
C TRP A 159 -3.61 6.56 -15.15
N LEU A 160 -3.29 7.82 -15.39
CA LEU A 160 -2.59 8.26 -16.61
C LEU A 160 -1.07 8.28 -16.45
N ASP A 161 -0.56 8.06 -15.24
CA ASP A 161 0.86 8.03 -14.95
C ASP A 161 1.46 6.72 -15.50
N LEU A 162 2.37 6.90 -16.46
CA LEU A 162 3.02 5.83 -17.20
C LEU A 162 3.77 4.87 -16.27
N SER A 163 4.32 5.35 -15.16
CA SER A 163 5.02 4.49 -14.20
C SER A 163 4.09 3.47 -13.55
N TYR A 164 2.83 3.83 -13.25
CA TYR A 164 1.85 2.87 -12.73
C TYR A 164 1.33 1.92 -13.82
N LEU A 165 1.13 2.42 -15.04
CA LEU A 165 0.73 1.57 -16.17
C LEU A 165 1.80 0.50 -16.47
N VAL A 166 3.08 0.87 -16.46
CA VAL A 166 4.20 -0.07 -16.65
C VAL A 166 4.21 -1.13 -15.53
N ARG A 167 3.98 -0.74 -14.28
CA ARG A 167 3.89 -1.68 -13.14
C ARG A 167 2.72 -2.65 -13.25
N THR A 168 1.67 -2.29 -13.96
CA THR A 168 0.55 -3.20 -14.22
C THR A 168 0.98 -4.34 -15.15
N LEU A 169 1.84 -4.04 -16.13
CA LEU A 169 2.39 -5.01 -17.07
C LEU A 169 3.54 -5.83 -16.45
N ILE A 170 4.33 -5.20 -15.59
CA ILE A 170 5.49 -5.78 -14.91
C ILE A 170 5.30 -5.58 -13.39
N PRO A 171 4.43 -6.38 -12.74
CA PRO A 171 4.12 -6.24 -11.31
C PRO A 171 5.23 -6.81 -10.43
N ILE A 172 6.37 -6.12 -10.36
CA ILE A 172 7.48 -6.47 -9.48
C ILE A 172 7.55 -5.42 -8.34
N PRO A 173 7.49 -5.86 -7.07
CA PRO A 173 7.74 -4.99 -5.92
C PRO A 173 9.07 -4.25 -6.04
N GLN A 174 9.08 -2.98 -5.63
CA GLN A 174 10.27 -2.13 -5.61
C GLN A 174 11.38 -2.72 -4.74
N ALA A 175 11.02 -3.37 -3.63
CA ALA A 175 11.99 -4.04 -2.76
C ALA A 175 12.74 -5.19 -3.46
N ILE A 176 12.09 -5.88 -4.39
CA ILE A 176 12.72 -6.93 -5.20
C ILE A 176 13.57 -6.30 -6.30
N LEU A 177 13.06 -5.26 -6.97
CA LEU A 177 13.81 -4.51 -7.99
C LEU A 177 15.11 -3.92 -7.44
N ALA A 178 15.09 -3.43 -6.20
CA ALA A 178 16.26 -2.88 -5.53
C ALA A 178 17.36 -3.92 -5.30
N GLN A 179 17.02 -5.21 -5.21
CA GLN A 179 17.98 -6.30 -5.07
C GLN A 179 18.48 -6.80 -6.43
N SER A 180 17.59 -6.86 -7.43
CA SER A 180 17.94 -7.30 -8.78
C SER A 180 16.95 -6.77 -9.83
N GLU A 181 17.48 -6.15 -10.88
CA GLU A 181 16.70 -5.74 -12.06
C GLU A 181 16.54 -6.87 -13.10
N THR A 182 17.22 -8.01 -12.93
CA THR A 182 17.18 -9.15 -13.85
C THR A 182 15.76 -9.65 -14.17
N PRO A 183 14.85 -9.88 -13.21
CA PRO A 183 13.47 -10.29 -13.50
C PRO A 183 12.73 -9.23 -14.34
N TYR A 184 12.95 -7.94 -14.05
CA TYR A 184 12.34 -6.83 -14.78
C TYR A 184 12.75 -6.84 -16.24
N TRP A 185 14.06 -6.85 -16.51
CA TRP A 185 14.57 -6.85 -17.88
C TRP A 185 14.20 -8.12 -18.63
N THR A 186 14.18 -9.27 -17.95
CA THR A 186 13.77 -10.55 -18.55
C THR A 186 12.30 -10.48 -18.99
N ILE A 187 11.41 -10.01 -18.12
CA ILE A 187 9.99 -9.83 -18.45
C ILE A 187 9.84 -8.79 -19.56
N ALA A 188 10.49 -7.63 -19.47
CA ALA A 188 10.40 -6.58 -20.49
C ALA A 188 10.83 -7.08 -21.88
N ILE A 189 11.97 -7.79 -21.98
CA ILE A 189 12.45 -8.41 -23.22
C ILE A 189 11.45 -9.46 -23.73
N CYS A 190 10.94 -10.31 -22.85
CA CYS A 190 9.92 -11.31 -23.22
C CYS A 190 8.65 -10.63 -23.74
N LEU A 191 8.18 -9.54 -23.14
CA LEU A 191 6.99 -8.81 -23.60
C LEU A 191 7.21 -8.18 -24.98
N VAL A 192 8.37 -7.58 -25.23
CA VAL A 192 8.72 -7.08 -26.57
C VAL A 192 8.76 -8.23 -27.59
N ALA A 193 9.33 -9.38 -27.23
CA ALA A 193 9.37 -10.56 -28.09
C ALA A 193 7.97 -11.13 -28.34
N CYS A 194 7.09 -11.19 -27.32
CA CYS A 194 5.68 -11.57 -27.45
C CYS A 194 4.94 -10.67 -28.43
N LEU A 195 5.14 -9.35 -28.35
CA LEU A 195 4.56 -8.38 -29.28
C LEU A 195 5.06 -8.62 -30.71
N ALA A 196 6.36 -8.83 -30.90
CA ALA A 196 6.94 -9.11 -32.22
C ALA A 196 6.37 -10.40 -32.83
N VAL A 197 6.29 -11.49 -32.05
CA VAL A 197 5.68 -12.76 -32.49
C VAL A 197 4.20 -12.58 -32.80
N GLY A 198 3.45 -11.88 -31.94
CA GLY A 198 2.03 -11.58 -32.16
C GLY A 198 1.80 -10.78 -33.45
N LEU A 199 2.65 -9.79 -33.74
CA LEU A 199 2.60 -9.05 -34.99
C LEU A 199 2.88 -9.96 -36.19
N ILE A 200 3.90 -10.81 -36.13
CA ILE A 200 4.20 -11.80 -37.19
C ILE A 200 2.98 -12.72 -37.42
N ARG A 201 2.31 -13.17 -36.36
CA ARG A 201 1.09 -14.00 -36.44
C ARG A 201 -0.06 -13.26 -37.10
N VAL A 202 -0.28 -11.99 -36.75
CA VAL A 202 -1.31 -11.14 -37.37
C VAL A 202 -1.01 -10.90 -38.86
N PHE A 203 0.26 -10.64 -39.22
CA PHE A 203 0.68 -10.53 -40.63
C PHE A 203 0.51 -11.85 -41.39
N ALA A 204 0.70 -12.98 -40.72
CA ALA A 204 0.39 -14.32 -41.22
C ALA A 204 -1.13 -14.65 -41.22
N LYS A 205 -2.00 -13.62 -41.10
CA LYS A 205 -3.46 -13.73 -41.15
C LYS A 205 -4.07 -14.59 -40.03
N SER A 206 -3.41 -14.69 -38.88
CA SER A 206 -4.09 -15.09 -37.64
C SER A 206 -5.11 -14.02 -37.25
N ASP A 207 -6.28 -14.42 -36.75
CA ASP A 207 -7.33 -13.50 -36.31
C ASP A 207 -7.76 -13.72 -34.85
N PRO A 208 -6.90 -13.34 -33.89
CA PRO A 208 -7.21 -13.45 -32.47
C PRO A 208 -8.13 -12.33 -31.97
N ARG A 209 -8.68 -11.45 -32.83
CA ARG A 209 -9.35 -10.20 -32.40
C ARG A 209 -10.47 -10.44 -31.39
N LYS A 210 -11.26 -11.50 -31.56
CA LYS A 210 -12.34 -11.84 -30.62
C LYS A 210 -11.79 -12.17 -29.23
N TRP A 211 -10.80 -13.06 -29.15
CA TRP A 211 -10.13 -13.42 -27.90
C TRP A 211 -9.40 -12.24 -27.26
N VAL A 212 -8.71 -11.43 -28.05
CA VAL A 212 -8.03 -10.22 -27.54
C VAL A 212 -9.05 -9.24 -26.95
N CYS A 213 -10.17 -9.00 -27.64
CA CYS A 213 -11.25 -8.17 -27.13
C CYS A 213 -11.81 -8.71 -25.81
N PHE A 214 -12.04 -10.02 -25.73
CA PHE A 214 -12.51 -10.69 -24.50
C PHE A 214 -11.57 -10.45 -23.34
N LEU A 215 -10.28 -10.69 -23.55
CA LEU A 215 -9.26 -10.59 -22.51
C LEU A 215 -9.03 -9.13 -22.09
N ILE A 216 -9.12 -8.17 -23.01
CA ILE A 216 -9.09 -6.74 -22.67
C ILE A 216 -10.29 -6.36 -21.81
N ILE A 217 -11.50 -6.78 -22.20
CA ILE A 217 -12.71 -6.53 -21.40
C ILE A 217 -12.57 -7.17 -20.00
N TRP A 218 -12.07 -8.40 -19.93
CA TRP A 218 -11.81 -9.09 -18.66
C TRP A 218 -10.82 -8.29 -17.80
N MET A 219 -9.65 -7.94 -18.34
CA MET A 219 -8.64 -7.13 -17.64
C MET A 219 -9.26 -5.84 -17.10
N LEU A 220 -9.93 -5.04 -17.94
CA LEU A 220 -10.56 -3.78 -17.54
C LEU A 220 -11.63 -3.98 -16.45
N ALA A 221 -12.48 -5.00 -16.59
CA ALA A 221 -13.52 -5.30 -15.63
C ALA A 221 -12.95 -5.71 -14.26
N THR A 222 -11.81 -6.42 -14.23
CA THR A 222 -11.13 -6.80 -12.98
C THR A 222 -10.35 -5.67 -12.33
N THR A 223 -9.87 -4.69 -13.11
CA THR A 223 -9.16 -3.52 -12.56
C THR A 223 -10.13 -2.46 -12.04
N LEU A 224 -11.34 -2.36 -12.58
CA LEU A 224 -12.31 -1.32 -12.22
C LEU A 224 -12.62 -1.25 -10.71
N PRO A 225 -12.83 -2.36 -9.96
CA PRO A 225 -13.03 -2.32 -8.52
C PRO A 225 -11.82 -1.80 -7.72
N LEU A 226 -10.63 -1.83 -8.32
CA LEU A 226 -9.37 -1.41 -7.73
C LEU A 226 -9.04 0.05 -8.05
N VAL A 227 -9.92 0.76 -8.77
CA VAL A 227 -9.68 2.14 -9.24
C VAL A 227 -9.18 3.06 -8.13
N LYS A 228 -9.76 2.98 -6.93
CA LYS A 228 -9.35 3.79 -5.78
C LYS A 228 -8.05 3.33 -5.13
N LEU A 229 -7.75 2.03 -5.17
CA LEU A 229 -6.56 1.44 -4.56
C LEU A 229 -5.31 1.58 -5.44
N TRP A 230 -5.47 2.07 -6.66
CA TRP A 230 -4.37 2.41 -7.55
C TRP A 230 -3.38 3.32 -6.84
N GLY A 231 -2.09 3.02 -6.89
CA GLY A 231 -1.04 3.85 -6.29
C GLY A 231 -1.09 4.01 -4.76
N VAL A 232 -1.59 3.00 -4.02
CA VAL A 232 -1.50 2.95 -2.54
C VAL A 232 -0.05 2.79 -2.07
N GLY A 233 0.81 2.16 -2.87
CA GLY A 233 2.23 1.98 -2.57
C GLY A 233 2.88 1.05 -3.58
N HIS A 234 4.17 1.26 -3.89
CA HIS A 234 4.85 0.53 -4.96
C HIS A 234 4.93 -0.98 -4.70
N ASP A 235 5.18 -1.37 -3.45
CA ASP A 235 5.33 -2.77 -3.06
C ASP A 235 3.97 -3.45 -2.78
N LEU A 236 3.02 -2.75 -2.15
CA LEU A 236 1.71 -3.33 -1.84
C LEU A 236 0.86 -3.57 -3.09
N GLU A 237 0.90 -2.65 -4.05
CA GLU A 237 0.11 -2.73 -5.28
C GLU A 237 0.50 -3.92 -6.14
N THR A 238 1.81 -4.10 -6.33
CA THR A 238 2.38 -5.16 -7.17
C THR A 238 2.36 -6.54 -6.49
N SER A 239 2.28 -6.59 -5.16
CA SER A 239 2.23 -7.86 -4.43
C SER A 239 0.84 -8.48 -4.31
N ARG A 240 -0.24 -7.68 -4.28
CA ARG A 240 -1.58 -8.21 -3.92
C ARG A 240 -2.74 -7.74 -4.80
N LEU A 241 -2.72 -6.52 -5.33
CA LEU A 241 -3.95 -5.91 -5.85
C LEU A 241 -4.35 -6.44 -7.23
N LEU A 242 -3.42 -6.85 -8.08
CA LEU A 242 -3.70 -7.16 -9.50
C LEU A 242 -3.98 -8.64 -9.81
N PHE A 243 -4.34 -9.46 -8.82
CA PHE A 243 -4.47 -10.93 -9.01
C PHE A 243 -5.44 -11.33 -10.14
N PHE A 244 -6.64 -10.75 -10.21
CA PHE A 244 -7.59 -11.11 -11.27
C PHE A 244 -7.23 -10.53 -12.63
N PHE A 245 -6.56 -9.37 -12.65
CA PHE A 245 -5.99 -8.81 -13.87
C PHE A 245 -4.93 -9.75 -14.47
N THR A 246 -4.04 -10.30 -13.63
CA THR A 246 -2.97 -11.18 -14.09
C THR A 246 -3.48 -12.48 -14.69
N MET A 247 -4.68 -12.96 -14.31
CA MET A 247 -5.30 -14.13 -14.95
C MET A 247 -5.58 -13.89 -16.45
N ALA A 248 -6.30 -12.82 -16.78
CA ALA A 248 -6.61 -12.48 -18.17
C ALA A 248 -5.34 -12.10 -18.96
N TYR A 249 -4.43 -11.38 -18.31
CA TYR A 249 -3.12 -11.04 -18.86
C TYR A 249 -2.27 -12.28 -19.19
N SER A 250 -2.29 -13.30 -18.33
CA SER A 250 -1.56 -14.56 -18.56
C SER A 250 -2.10 -15.35 -19.76
N ALA A 251 -3.41 -15.23 -20.05
CA ALA A 251 -4.05 -15.86 -21.20
C ALA A 251 -3.84 -15.08 -22.50
N LEU A 252 -3.61 -13.77 -22.43
CA LEU A 252 -3.43 -12.90 -23.60
C LEU A 252 -2.23 -13.32 -24.45
N TRP A 253 -1.10 -13.60 -23.81
CA TRP A 253 0.13 -13.92 -24.53
C TRP A 253 0.06 -15.25 -25.30
N PRO A 254 -0.40 -16.37 -24.70
CA PRO A 254 -0.64 -17.60 -25.45
C PRO A 254 -1.60 -17.41 -26.62
N VAL A 255 -2.70 -16.67 -26.43
CA VAL A 255 -3.65 -16.36 -27.52
C VAL A 255 -2.95 -15.63 -28.66
N LEU A 256 -2.18 -14.58 -28.38
CA LEU A 256 -1.50 -13.82 -29.43
C LEU A 256 -0.43 -14.63 -30.18
N MET A 257 0.28 -15.50 -29.47
CA MET A 257 1.45 -16.21 -30.00
C MET A 257 1.12 -17.53 -30.71
N PHE A 258 0.07 -18.22 -30.27
CA PHE A 258 -0.29 -19.57 -30.76
C PHE A 258 -1.60 -19.63 -31.53
N HIS A 259 -2.31 -18.51 -31.72
CA HIS A 259 -3.54 -18.53 -32.51
C HIS A 259 -3.24 -18.94 -33.97
N PRO A 260 -3.90 -19.99 -34.49
CA PRO A 260 -3.65 -20.49 -35.84
C PRO A 260 -3.99 -19.45 -36.90
N ALA A 261 -3.27 -19.48 -38.03
CA ALA A 261 -3.65 -18.74 -39.22
C ALA A 261 -4.98 -19.27 -39.76
N ARG A 262 -5.78 -18.40 -40.38
CA ARG A 262 -7.03 -18.85 -41.01
C ARG A 262 -6.77 -19.80 -42.17
N ALA A 263 -7.66 -20.78 -42.37
CA ALA A 263 -7.52 -21.76 -43.44
C ALA A 263 -7.54 -21.12 -44.86
N ASP A 264 -8.24 -20.00 -45.01
CA ASP A 264 -8.42 -19.19 -46.21
C ASP A 264 -7.37 -18.08 -46.39
N ALA A 265 -6.36 -18.01 -45.52
CA ALA A 265 -5.33 -17.00 -45.62
C ALA A 265 -4.57 -17.06 -46.96
N GLY A 266 -4.57 -15.95 -47.71
CA GLY A 266 -3.84 -15.83 -48.98
C GLY A 266 -2.32 -15.99 -48.85
N TYR A 267 -1.78 -15.83 -47.64
CA TYR A 267 -0.40 -16.15 -47.31
C TYR A 267 -0.38 -17.20 -46.20
N LYS A 268 0.26 -18.35 -46.44
CA LYS A 268 0.49 -19.40 -45.45
C LYS A 268 1.96 -19.47 -45.14
N MET A 269 2.30 -19.28 -43.87
CA MET A 269 3.67 -19.44 -43.40
C MET A 269 4.14 -20.89 -43.67
N PRO A 270 5.37 -21.12 -44.17
CA PRO A 270 5.88 -22.47 -44.34
C PRO A 270 5.84 -23.24 -43.03
N ARG A 271 5.41 -24.51 -43.06
CA ARG A 271 5.23 -25.36 -41.86
C ARG A 271 6.46 -25.39 -40.94
N LYS A 272 7.68 -25.38 -41.50
CA LYS A 272 8.92 -25.35 -40.72
C LYS A 272 9.12 -24.00 -39.99
N ALA A 273 8.81 -22.89 -40.64
CA ALA A 273 8.87 -21.56 -40.04
C ALA A 273 7.80 -21.40 -38.96
N ASP A 274 6.59 -21.90 -39.21
CA ASP A 274 5.50 -21.91 -38.23
C ASP A 274 5.86 -22.74 -36.98
N ALA A 275 6.42 -23.94 -37.19
CA ALA A 275 6.90 -24.78 -36.10
C ALA A 275 8.05 -24.12 -35.32
N ALA A 276 9.02 -23.51 -36.01
CA ALA A 276 10.11 -22.78 -35.38
C ALA A 276 9.60 -21.58 -34.57
N LEU A 277 8.63 -20.82 -35.10
CA LEU A 277 7.98 -19.72 -34.41
C LEU A 277 7.22 -20.22 -33.17
N GLY A 278 6.56 -21.38 -33.26
CA GLY A 278 5.91 -22.04 -32.12
C GLY A 278 6.90 -22.44 -31.01
N ILE A 279 8.04 -23.03 -31.37
CA ILE A 279 9.11 -23.37 -30.42
C ILE A 279 9.67 -22.10 -29.76
N PHE A 280 9.97 -21.08 -30.54
CA PHE A 280 10.45 -19.79 -30.03
C PHE A 280 9.42 -19.14 -29.10
N SER A 281 8.14 -19.21 -29.47
CA SER A 281 7.04 -18.72 -28.63
C SER A 281 6.98 -19.45 -27.28
N ALA A 282 7.15 -20.77 -27.29
CA ALA A 282 7.16 -21.57 -26.07
C ALA A 282 8.36 -21.24 -25.17
N LEU A 283 9.53 -20.97 -25.76
CA LEU A 283 10.72 -20.54 -25.02
C LEU A 283 10.50 -19.17 -24.35
N ILE A 284 9.94 -18.19 -25.07
CA ILE A 284 9.60 -16.87 -24.50
C ILE A 284 8.64 -17.03 -23.32
N LEU A 285 7.55 -17.80 -23.49
CA LEU A 285 6.60 -18.04 -22.41
C LEU A 285 7.25 -18.76 -21.23
N ALA A 286 8.10 -19.76 -21.46
CA ALA A 286 8.80 -20.46 -20.40
C ALA A 286 9.72 -19.51 -19.61
N SER A 287 10.49 -18.66 -20.29
CA SER A 287 11.32 -17.65 -19.64
C SER A 287 10.49 -16.66 -18.81
N MET A 288 9.35 -16.21 -19.35
CA MET A 288 8.45 -15.30 -18.65
C MET A 288 7.81 -15.97 -17.42
N ILE A 289 7.38 -17.24 -17.52
CA ILE A 289 6.85 -18.04 -16.41
C ILE A 289 7.90 -18.17 -15.31
N ILE A 290 9.15 -18.49 -15.65
CA ILE A 290 10.24 -18.61 -14.67
C ILE A 290 10.47 -17.27 -13.96
N ALA A 291 10.52 -16.16 -14.70
CA ALA A 291 10.72 -14.83 -14.11
C ALA A 291 9.56 -14.41 -13.18
N TYR A 292 8.31 -14.67 -13.57
CA TYR A 292 7.15 -14.41 -12.72
C TYR A 292 7.08 -15.34 -11.50
N ALA A 293 7.40 -16.63 -11.66
CA ALA A 293 7.43 -17.59 -10.56
C ALA A 293 8.50 -17.20 -9.53
N TRP A 294 9.68 -16.78 -9.99
CA TRP A 294 10.72 -16.26 -9.12
C TRP A 294 10.25 -14.98 -8.39
N THR A 295 9.62 -14.04 -9.11
CA THR A 295 9.09 -12.81 -8.50
C THR A 295 8.02 -13.11 -7.45
N ALA A 296 7.10 -14.03 -7.75
CA ALA A 296 6.05 -14.44 -6.82
C ALA A 296 6.63 -15.14 -5.57
N PHE A 297 7.65 -15.98 -5.75
CA PHE A 297 8.37 -16.60 -4.63
C PHE A 297 9.07 -15.56 -3.77
N SER A 298 9.84 -14.64 -4.38
CA SER A 298 10.53 -13.56 -3.67
C SER A 298 9.55 -12.66 -2.93
N THR A 299 8.40 -12.35 -3.53
CA THR A 299 7.34 -11.57 -2.87
C THR A 299 6.78 -12.32 -1.67
N SER A 300 6.45 -13.61 -1.83
CA SER A 300 5.94 -14.45 -0.73
C SER A 300 6.95 -14.58 0.41
N LEU A 301 8.24 -14.62 0.09
CA LEU A 301 9.32 -14.62 1.08
C LEU A 301 9.33 -13.32 1.90
N LEU A 302 9.15 -12.15 1.28
CA LEU A 302 9.04 -10.88 2.02
C LEU A 302 7.86 -10.87 3.01
N TRP A 303 6.69 -11.37 2.61
CA TRP A 303 5.54 -11.50 3.51
C TRP A 303 5.80 -12.47 4.67
N MET A 304 6.48 -13.59 4.39
CA MET A 304 6.87 -14.54 5.42
C MET A 304 7.84 -13.90 6.43
N LEU A 305 8.85 -13.18 5.93
CA LEU A 305 9.86 -12.52 6.76
C LEU A 305 9.23 -11.41 7.62
N GLY A 306 8.33 -10.58 7.06
CA GLY A 306 7.57 -9.60 7.84
C GLY A 306 6.72 -10.24 8.94
N GLY A 307 6.09 -11.38 8.65
CA GLY A 307 5.35 -12.15 9.66
C GLY A 307 6.25 -12.76 10.75
N GLN A 308 7.45 -13.23 10.38
CA GLN A 308 8.45 -13.71 11.33
C GLN A 308 8.97 -12.60 12.23
N GLU A 309 9.21 -11.41 11.67
CA GLU A 309 9.61 -10.23 12.44
C GLU A 309 8.55 -9.83 13.46
N LEU A 310 7.27 -9.71 13.05
CA LEU A 310 6.18 -9.42 13.99
C LEU A 310 6.13 -10.41 15.14
N LYS A 311 6.23 -11.69 14.79
CA LYS A 311 6.20 -12.78 15.76
C LYS A 311 7.37 -12.68 16.72
N ALA A 312 8.56 -12.32 16.25
CA ALA A 312 9.73 -12.16 17.08
C ALA A 312 9.58 -10.97 18.05
N VAL A 313 9.07 -9.82 17.59
CA VAL A 313 8.78 -8.65 18.44
C VAL A 313 7.75 -9.02 19.51
N TRP A 314 6.67 -9.67 19.09
CA TRP A 314 5.56 -10.07 19.95
C TRP A 314 6.00 -11.05 21.04
N MET A 315 6.71 -12.12 20.68
CA MET A 315 7.20 -13.12 21.64
C MET A 315 8.15 -12.50 22.68
N GLN A 316 9.11 -11.69 22.25
CA GLN A 316 10.04 -11.03 23.17
C GLN A 316 9.34 -9.98 24.04
N THR A 317 8.30 -9.33 23.51
CA THR A 317 7.49 -8.39 24.30
C THR A 317 6.73 -9.12 25.41
N ILE A 318 6.14 -10.29 25.12
CA ILE A 318 5.48 -11.12 26.13
C ILE A 318 6.47 -11.53 27.23
N GLU A 319 7.63 -12.06 26.83
CA GLU A 319 8.69 -12.47 27.75
C GLU A 319 9.06 -11.32 28.71
N LYS A 320 9.30 -10.11 28.17
CA LYS A 320 9.66 -8.94 28.98
C LYS A 320 8.50 -8.39 29.81
N ALA A 321 7.26 -8.50 29.33
CA ALA A 321 6.08 -8.07 30.07
C ALA A 321 5.72 -9.01 31.24
N ASP A 322 6.04 -10.31 31.11
CA ASP A 322 5.87 -11.31 32.17
C ASP A 322 6.91 -11.17 33.29
N GLU A 323 8.11 -10.64 32.97
CA GLU A 323 9.16 -10.29 33.94
C GLU A 323 8.83 -9.05 34.82
N LEU A 324 7.76 -8.33 34.51
CA LEU A 324 7.34 -7.13 35.25
C LEU A 324 6.56 -7.51 36.51
N ALA A 325 6.93 -6.89 37.63
CA ALA A 325 6.16 -6.99 38.86
C ALA A 325 4.79 -6.29 38.71
N PRO A 326 3.79 -6.63 39.55
CA PRO A 326 2.48 -5.97 39.50
C PRO A 326 2.61 -4.44 39.59
N GLY A 327 2.06 -3.74 38.59
CA GLY A 327 2.09 -2.28 38.50
C GLY A 327 3.32 -1.69 37.79
N GLU A 328 4.38 -2.47 37.58
CA GLU A 328 5.50 -2.05 36.72
C GLU A 328 5.07 -2.03 35.25
N LYS A 329 5.67 -1.11 34.49
CA LYS A 329 5.44 -0.97 33.06
C LYS A 329 6.75 -0.91 32.30
N MET A 330 6.72 -1.34 31.05
CA MET A 330 7.79 -1.13 30.08
C MET A 330 7.33 -0.25 28.93
N ILE A 331 8.27 0.43 28.29
CA ILE A 331 8.06 1.14 27.03
C ILE A 331 8.58 0.28 25.89
N LEU A 332 7.80 0.18 24.80
CA LEU A 332 8.22 -0.44 23.56
C LEU A 332 8.22 0.60 22.44
N LEU A 333 9.37 0.78 21.79
CA LEU A 333 9.57 1.67 20.64
C LEU A 333 9.97 0.89 19.39
N GLY A 334 9.61 1.43 18.23
CA GLY A 334 10.03 0.91 16.94
C GLY A 334 9.27 -0.33 16.49
N ILE A 335 7.97 -0.42 16.77
CA ILE A 335 7.16 -1.54 16.32
C ILE A 335 7.19 -1.56 14.78
N PRO A 336 7.57 -2.68 14.14
CA PRO A 336 7.67 -2.75 12.70
C PRO A 336 6.29 -2.59 12.07
N LYS A 337 6.12 -1.54 11.26
CA LYS A 337 4.85 -1.28 10.57
C LYS A 337 4.78 -1.85 9.16
N ASP A 338 5.92 -1.86 8.48
CA ASP A 338 6.06 -2.31 7.11
C ASP A 338 7.36 -3.12 6.97
N TYR A 339 7.27 -4.20 6.19
CA TYR A 339 8.42 -4.98 5.75
C TYR A 339 8.39 -5.06 4.23
N HIS A 340 9.00 -4.08 3.57
CA HIS A 340 9.10 -4.05 2.10
C HIS A 340 7.72 -4.15 1.40
N GLY A 341 6.74 -3.40 1.91
CA GLY A 341 5.35 -3.39 1.44
C GLY A 341 4.44 -4.46 2.03
N ALA A 342 4.99 -5.41 2.79
CA ALA A 342 4.18 -6.26 3.65
C ALA A 342 3.82 -5.46 4.90
N HIS A 343 2.57 -5.00 5.00
CA HIS A 343 2.08 -4.36 6.22
C HIS A 343 2.06 -5.38 7.36
N VAL A 344 2.81 -5.09 8.42
CA VAL A 344 3.06 -6.01 9.53
C VAL A 344 2.18 -5.65 10.73
N SER A 345 2.31 -4.42 11.22
CA SER A 345 1.46 -3.85 12.28
C SER A 345 1.08 -2.42 11.90
N PHE A 346 -0.19 -2.02 12.02
CA PHE A 346 -0.55 -0.66 11.64
C PHE A 346 -0.06 0.38 12.65
N ASN A 347 -0.13 0.07 13.94
CA ASN A 347 0.20 1.00 15.03
C ASN A 347 0.31 0.28 16.38
N GLY A 348 0.60 1.06 17.43
CA GLY A 348 0.57 0.58 18.81
C GLY A 348 -0.76 -0.08 19.18
N SER A 349 -1.91 0.45 18.75
CA SER A 349 -3.23 -0.13 19.07
C SER A 349 -3.43 -1.55 18.51
N THR A 350 -3.02 -1.77 17.25
CA THR A 350 -3.05 -3.09 16.61
C THR A 350 -2.12 -4.05 17.34
N PHE A 351 -0.92 -3.58 17.72
CA PHE A 351 0.04 -4.40 18.46
C PHE A 351 -0.49 -4.77 19.87
N HIS A 352 -1.16 -3.86 20.57
CA HIS A 352 -1.79 -4.14 21.86
C HIS A 352 -2.87 -5.22 21.79
N THR A 353 -3.54 -5.37 20.63
CA THR A 353 -4.49 -6.47 20.41
C THR A 353 -3.80 -7.82 20.48
N LEU A 354 -2.55 -7.92 20.00
CA LEU A 354 -1.74 -9.15 20.11
C LEU A 354 -1.30 -9.44 21.56
N LEU A 355 -1.35 -8.45 22.46
CA LEU A 355 -1.00 -8.58 23.87
C LEU A 355 -2.21 -8.89 24.76
N ARG A 356 -3.33 -9.29 24.15
CA ARG A 356 -4.59 -9.64 24.81
C ARG A 356 -5.02 -11.06 24.42
N PRO A 357 -5.89 -11.72 25.21
CA PRO A 357 -6.57 -12.93 24.77
C PRO A 357 -7.31 -12.71 23.44
N PRO A 358 -7.38 -13.73 22.55
CA PRO A 358 -6.86 -15.08 22.72
C PRO A 358 -5.38 -15.25 22.36
N PHE A 359 -4.67 -14.18 21.97
CA PHE A 359 -3.26 -14.27 21.56
C PHE A 359 -2.33 -14.51 22.74
N THR A 360 -2.64 -13.91 23.89
CA THR A 360 -1.97 -14.18 25.16
C THR A 360 -2.93 -14.80 26.17
N ARG A 361 -2.40 -15.51 27.17
CA ARG A 361 -3.22 -16.05 28.27
C ARG A 361 -3.81 -14.94 29.12
N ASP A 362 -2.97 -13.95 29.46
CA ASP A 362 -3.29 -12.83 30.33
C ASP A 362 -3.30 -11.53 29.50
N ASN A 363 -4.02 -10.50 29.95
CA ASN A 363 -3.99 -9.18 29.30
C ASN A 363 -2.68 -8.46 29.69
N LEU A 364 -1.69 -8.52 28.80
CA LEU A 364 -0.39 -7.87 28.98
C LEU A 364 -0.35 -6.44 28.43
N SER A 365 -1.39 -6.02 27.71
CA SER A 365 -1.46 -4.72 27.05
C SER A 365 -1.40 -3.51 28.00
N GLU A 366 -1.68 -3.70 29.30
CA GLU A 366 -1.58 -2.64 30.31
C GLU A 366 -0.17 -2.42 30.86
N ARG A 367 0.70 -3.42 30.67
CA ARG A 367 2.09 -3.43 31.14
C ARG A 367 3.07 -2.90 30.09
N VAL A 368 2.67 -2.90 28.82
CA VAL A 368 3.47 -2.41 27.70
C VAL A 368 2.91 -1.07 27.26
N LEU A 369 3.74 -0.04 27.16
CA LEU A 369 3.34 1.29 26.69
C LEU A 369 3.93 1.54 25.30
N THR A 370 3.08 1.90 24.35
CA THR A 370 3.45 2.22 22.97
C THR A 370 3.04 3.65 22.63
N PHE A 371 3.75 4.33 21.73
CA PHE A 371 3.63 5.79 21.54
C PHE A 371 3.28 6.22 20.12
N GLU A 372 2.81 5.29 19.28
CA GLU A 372 2.50 5.51 17.87
C GLU A 372 0.98 5.72 17.70
N PRO A 373 0.48 6.98 17.70
CA PRO A 373 -0.92 7.24 17.95
C PRO A 373 -1.79 7.22 16.67
N TYR A 374 -1.26 6.75 15.54
CA TYR A 374 -1.91 6.79 14.24
C TYR A 374 -1.74 5.48 13.47
N ILE A 375 -2.78 5.07 12.74
CA ILE A 375 -2.83 3.85 11.90
C ILE A 375 -2.01 4.01 10.62
N VAL A 376 -1.99 5.23 10.09
CA VAL A 376 -1.36 5.57 8.81
C VAL A 376 -0.45 6.73 9.11
N GLY A 377 0.80 6.66 8.67
CA GLY A 377 1.78 7.74 8.79
C GLY A 377 3.20 7.21 8.73
N PRO A 378 4.20 8.11 8.84
CA PRO A 378 5.60 7.71 8.93
C PRO A 378 5.77 6.68 10.06
N PRO A 379 6.43 5.53 9.84
CA PRO A 379 6.56 4.53 10.90
C PRO A 379 7.39 5.02 12.09
N GLU A 380 8.19 6.06 11.89
CA GLU A 380 9.15 6.55 12.87
C GLU A 380 8.55 7.52 13.89
N VAL A 381 7.41 8.14 13.59
CA VAL A 381 6.87 9.22 14.41
C VAL A 381 6.11 8.69 15.64
N ILE A 382 6.24 9.39 16.77
CA ILE A 382 5.63 9.05 18.06
C ILE A 382 5.14 10.29 18.82
N ASN A 383 4.24 10.09 19.78
CA ASN A 383 3.87 11.14 20.74
C ASN A 383 4.98 11.31 21.80
N SER A 384 5.95 12.15 21.47
CA SER A 384 7.12 12.45 22.29
C SER A 384 6.78 13.11 23.63
N SER A 385 5.79 13.99 23.68
CA SER A 385 5.34 14.67 24.91
C SER A 385 4.80 13.66 25.92
N ARG A 386 4.03 12.67 25.45
CA ARG A 386 3.55 11.57 26.28
C ARG A 386 4.71 10.69 26.74
N LEU A 387 5.66 10.39 25.85
CA LEU A 387 6.85 9.61 26.20
C LEU A 387 7.62 10.28 27.36
N PHE A 388 7.89 11.58 27.25
CA PHE A 388 8.57 12.37 28.28
C PHE A 388 7.85 12.32 29.61
N THR A 389 6.55 12.62 29.58
CA THR A 389 5.71 12.61 30.78
C THR A 389 5.72 11.23 31.43
N THR A 390 5.65 10.18 30.63
CA THR A 390 5.62 8.79 31.10
C THR A 390 6.93 8.41 31.79
N VAL A 391 8.07 8.70 31.16
CA VAL A 391 9.40 8.43 31.75
C VAL A 391 9.59 9.24 33.03
N ALA A 392 9.20 10.51 33.03
CA ALA A 392 9.29 11.39 34.19
C ALA A 392 8.46 10.92 35.41
N THR A 393 7.43 10.07 35.21
CA THR A 393 6.66 9.54 36.34
C THR A 393 7.43 8.52 37.20
N GLY A 394 8.56 7.99 36.72
CA GLY A 394 9.32 6.94 37.41
C GLY A 394 8.64 5.57 37.51
N LYS A 395 7.46 5.39 36.87
CA LYS A 395 6.71 4.12 36.88
C LYS A 395 7.12 3.14 35.78
N VAL A 396 8.02 3.56 34.89
CA VAL A 396 8.55 2.72 33.81
C VAL A 396 9.83 2.08 34.30
N LYS A 397 9.89 0.75 34.26
CA LYS A 397 11.06 -0.03 34.64
C LYS A 397 12.17 0.07 33.60
N GLN A 398 11.81 -0.07 32.31
CA GLN A 398 12.77 -0.14 31.21
C GLN A 398 12.14 0.33 29.90
N VAL A 399 12.97 0.98 29.07
CA VAL A 399 12.67 1.29 27.67
C VAL A 399 13.31 0.22 26.79
N TYR A 400 12.51 -0.40 25.93
CA TYR A 400 12.97 -1.33 24.91
C TYR A 400 12.74 -0.76 23.52
N VAL A 401 13.70 -1.00 22.63
CA VAL A 401 13.59 -0.74 21.20
C VAL A 401 13.66 -2.04 20.44
N TRP A 402 12.83 -2.19 19.41
CA TRP A 402 13.00 -3.24 18.43
C TRP A 402 14.13 -2.91 17.45
N ASN A 403 15.17 -3.74 17.44
CA ASN A 403 16.23 -3.71 16.44
C ASN A 403 15.88 -4.69 15.32
N ALA A 404 15.37 -4.15 14.20
CA ALA A 404 14.93 -4.94 13.05
C ALA A 404 16.06 -5.76 12.41
N GLN A 405 17.30 -5.25 12.42
CA GLN A 405 18.45 -5.95 11.85
C GLN A 405 18.87 -7.13 12.74
N ALA A 406 18.88 -6.94 14.06
CA ALA A 406 19.22 -7.98 15.02
C ALA A 406 18.06 -8.94 15.33
N GLN A 407 16.82 -8.57 14.94
CA GLN A 407 15.58 -9.24 15.30
C GLN A 407 15.43 -9.43 16.82
N LYS A 408 15.76 -8.38 17.59
CA LYS A 408 15.79 -8.41 19.06
C LYS A 408 15.25 -7.15 19.70
N LEU A 409 14.66 -7.29 20.89
CA LEU A 409 14.39 -6.18 21.79
C LEU A 409 15.66 -5.84 22.56
N GLU A 410 16.11 -4.61 22.40
CA GLU A 410 17.29 -4.06 23.07
C GLU A 410 16.83 -3.09 24.15
N ALA A 411 17.35 -3.28 25.37
CA ALA A 411 17.16 -2.33 26.45
C ALA A 411 17.99 -1.08 26.17
N VAL A 412 17.37 0.09 26.20
CA VAL A 412 18.08 1.36 26.05
C VAL A 412 18.50 1.87 27.42
N THR A 413 19.77 2.17 27.59
CA THR A 413 20.32 2.87 28.76
C THR A 413 20.62 4.30 28.38
N TYR A 414 20.26 5.23 29.27
CA TYR A 414 20.50 6.65 29.08
C TYR A 414 21.57 7.10 30.06
N ASP A 415 22.76 7.36 29.55
CA ASP A 415 23.89 7.83 30.35
C ASP A 415 23.94 9.36 30.29
N GLY A 416 23.67 10.02 31.41
CA GLY A 416 23.86 11.47 31.56
C GLY A 416 22.94 12.12 32.59
N ASP A 417 23.10 13.44 32.73
CA ASP A 417 22.22 14.27 33.54
C ASP A 417 20.99 14.74 32.74
N PHE A 418 19.79 14.46 33.25
CA PHE A 418 18.54 14.97 32.70
C PHE A 418 18.38 16.48 32.96
N ASP A 419 19.13 17.04 33.90
CA ASP A 419 19.11 18.47 34.25
C ASP A 419 19.97 19.31 33.29
N SER A 420 19.59 19.24 32.01
CA SER A 420 20.24 20.00 30.94
C SER A 420 19.75 21.45 30.88
N ALA A 421 20.63 22.34 30.41
CA ALA A 421 20.30 23.73 30.12
C ALA A 421 19.08 23.84 29.19
N LYS A 422 18.26 24.88 29.38
CA LYS A 422 17.04 25.10 28.57
C LYS A 422 17.33 25.24 27.08
N VAL A 423 18.43 25.90 26.77
CA VAL A 423 18.93 26.10 25.41
C VAL A 423 20.41 25.74 25.42
N LEU A 424 20.82 24.91 24.47
CA LEU A 424 22.21 24.62 24.20
C LEU A 424 22.60 25.25 22.86
N ASP A 425 23.35 26.34 22.94
CA ASP A 425 23.93 26.96 21.75
C ASP A 425 25.07 26.07 21.23
N LEU A 426 25.05 25.84 19.92
CA LEU A 426 26.06 25.05 19.18
C LEU A 426 26.84 26.01 18.28
N PRO A 427 27.81 26.76 18.86
CA PRO A 427 28.52 27.80 18.11
C PRO A 427 29.32 27.20 16.96
N LEU A 428 29.25 27.89 15.81
CA LEU A 428 30.07 27.56 14.66
C LEU A 428 31.46 28.19 14.84
N HIS A 429 32.53 27.40 14.99
CA HIS A 429 33.94 27.82 14.98
C HIS A 429 34.73 27.35 13.76
N SER A 430 35.56 28.19 13.13
CA SER A 430 36.43 27.74 12.01
C SER A 430 37.26 26.52 12.41
N SER A 431 37.16 25.43 11.64
CA SER A 431 37.74 24.10 11.94
C SER A 431 39.27 24.05 12.00
N ALA A 432 39.96 25.19 11.82
CA ALA A 432 41.40 25.22 11.59
C ALA A 432 42.26 25.13 12.86
N LYS A 433 41.73 25.31 14.09
CA LYS A 433 42.59 25.46 15.30
C LYS A 433 42.03 24.96 16.65
N SER A 434 40.92 24.22 16.71
CA SER A 434 40.41 23.76 18.01
C SER A 434 41.04 22.42 18.43
N GLU A 435 42.13 22.45 19.20
CA GLU A 435 42.73 21.26 19.82
C GLU A 435 42.02 20.83 21.12
N SER A 436 41.05 21.60 21.65
CA SER A 436 40.27 21.17 22.82
C SER A 436 39.12 20.24 22.40
N THR A 437 39.12 19.03 22.94
CA THR A 437 38.17 17.94 22.64
C THR A 437 36.74 18.17 23.14
N ASP A 438 36.51 19.16 23.99
CA ASP A 438 35.26 19.27 24.76
C ASP A 438 34.23 20.23 24.14
N THR A 439 34.61 20.99 23.12
CA THR A 439 33.68 21.87 22.40
C THR A 439 33.10 21.16 21.17
N PRO A 440 31.78 21.26 20.91
CA PRO A 440 31.18 20.69 19.72
C PRO A 440 31.92 21.15 18.46
N VAL A 441 32.43 20.21 17.68
CA VAL A 441 33.13 20.49 16.43
C VAL A 441 32.13 20.33 15.30
N TRP A 442 31.91 21.37 14.51
CA TRP A 442 31.21 21.19 13.24
C TRP A 442 32.20 20.83 12.13
N LYS A 443 31.71 20.01 11.21
CA LYS A 443 32.44 19.59 10.03
C LYS A 443 31.47 19.64 8.85
N TYR A 444 31.83 20.42 7.84
CA TYR A 444 31.16 20.33 6.55
C TYR A 444 31.68 19.11 5.79
N VAL A 445 30.77 18.29 5.28
CA VAL A 445 31.06 17.11 4.47
C VAL A 445 30.31 17.28 3.16
N GLY A 446 31.03 17.57 2.08
CA GLY A 446 30.39 17.83 0.79
C GLY A 446 31.33 18.34 -0.29
N LYS A 447 30.82 18.50 -1.51
CA LYS A 447 31.54 19.08 -2.66
C LYS A 447 31.35 20.59 -2.80
N GLY A 448 30.29 21.16 -2.22
CA GLY A 448 30.10 22.60 -2.17
C GLY A 448 31.24 23.36 -1.46
N LYS A 449 31.34 24.66 -1.69
CA LYS A 449 32.38 25.51 -1.08
C LYS A 449 31.87 26.11 0.21
N ALA A 450 32.38 25.63 1.34
CA ALA A 450 32.06 26.19 2.66
C ALA A 450 33.02 27.34 3.01
N SER A 451 32.46 28.44 3.49
CA SER A 451 33.20 29.57 4.07
C SER A 451 32.53 30.01 5.37
N TYR A 452 33.33 30.39 6.36
CA TYR A 452 32.83 30.85 7.65
C TYR A 452 33.25 32.30 7.88
N LYS A 453 32.29 33.19 8.08
CA LYS A 453 32.54 34.63 8.33
C LYS A 453 31.47 35.19 9.25
N ASN A 454 31.88 35.93 10.28
CA ASN A 454 30.99 36.65 11.20
C ASN A 454 29.87 35.78 11.84
N GLY A 455 30.20 34.58 12.34
CA GLY A 455 29.20 33.70 12.97
C GLY A 455 28.31 32.95 11.98
N MET A 456 28.55 33.09 10.68
CA MET A 456 27.73 32.53 9.61
C MET A 456 28.56 31.56 8.78
N LEU A 457 28.04 30.34 8.60
CA LEU A 457 28.55 29.35 7.66
C LEU A 457 27.81 29.52 6.33
N SER A 458 28.53 29.86 5.27
CA SER A 458 27.99 29.98 3.91
C SER A 458 28.53 28.83 3.07
N ILE A 459 27.64 28.06 2.47
CA ILE A 459 27.96 26.89 1.66
C ILE A 459 27.42 27.16 0.27
N GLU A 460 28.31 27.32 -0.70
CA GLU A 460 27.97 27.61 -2.09
C GLU A 460 27.95 26.34 -2.94
N ASP A 461 27.03 26.29 -3.89
CA ASP A 461 26.90 25.19 -4.86
C ASP A 461 26.76 23.81 -4.19
N THR A 462 25.85 23.70 -3.23
CA THR A 462 25.56 22.43 -2.58
C THR A 462 25.17 21.37 -3.60
N VAL A 463 25.65 20.15 -3.41
CA VAL A 463 25.27 18.97 -4.21
C VAL A 463 24.54 17.94 -3.35
N ASP A 464 23.88 16.97 -4.00
CA ASP A 464 23.30 15.85 -3.27
C ASP A 464 24.36 15.12 -2.42
N GLY A 465 24.05 14.95 -1.13
CA GLY A 465 24.98 14.43 -0.12
C GLY A 465 25.72 15.49 0.69
N ASP A 466 25.66 16.77 0.33
CA ASP A 466 26.30 17.80 1.16
C ASP A 466 25.60 17.91 2.52
N ALA A 467 26.39 17.93 3.60
CA ALA A 467 25.88 17.90 4.97
C ALA A 467 26.76 18.70 5.95
N LEU A 468 26.12 19.25 6.96
CA LEU A 468 26.75 19.84 8.14
C LEU A 468 26.68 18.86 9.30
N THR A 469 27.81 18.30 9.70
CA THR A 469 27.93 17.45 10.89
C THR A 469 28.29 18.31 12.10
N LEU A 470 27.61 18.09 13.23
CA LEU A 470 27.92 18.63 14.56
C LEU A 470 28.32 17.44 15.43
N SER A 471 29.59 17.34 15.82
CA SER A 471 30.15 16.22 16.59
C SER A 471 30.60 16.67 17.97
N GLY A 472 30.96 15.72 18.83
CA GLY A 472 31.40 16.02 20.21
C GLY A 472 30.23 16.39 21.11
N LEU A 473 29.03 15.92 20.76
CA LEU A 473 27.84 16.08 21.59
C LEU A 473 27.84 14.99 22.67
N ASN A 474 27.17 15.26 23.78
CA ASN A 474 26.89 14.27 24.81
C ASN A 474 25.48 14.52 25.35
N LEU A 475 24.50 14.34 24.47
CA LEU A 475 23.12 14.72 24.77
C LEU A 475 22.32 13.47 25.12
N ILE A 476 21.51 13.57 26.16
CA ILE A 476 20.45 12.61 26.37
C ILE A 476 19.29 12.99 25.46
N PRO A 477 18.68 12.04 24.72
CA PRO A 477 17.52 12.32 23.87
C PRO A 477 16.35 13.04 24.58
N PHE A 478 16.22 12.87 25.89
CA PHE A 478 15.19 13.52 26.71
C PHE A 478 15.50 14.98 27.07
N SER A 479 16.73 15.45 26.85
CA SER A 479 17.14 16.81 27.19
C SER A 479 16.61 17.86 26.22
N TYR A 480 16.44 17.52 24.94
CA TYR A 480 16.09 18.48 23.91
C TYR A 480 15.01 17.93 22.97
N ASN A 481 14.05 18.78 22.63
CA ASN A 481 12.96 18.40 21.74
C ASN A 481 13.12 18.98 20.34
N LEU A 482 13.73 20.16 20.24
CA LEU A 482 13.89 20.88 18.99
C LEU A 482 15.34 21.14 18.65
N PHE A 483 15.64 21.02 17.36
CA PHE A 483 16.81 21.60 16.72
C PHE A 483 16.37 22.88 16.02
N GLU A 484 17.08 23.99 16.25
CA GLU A 484 16.82 25.25 15.57
C GLU A 484 18.10 25.78 14.92
N ALA A 485 17.96 26.31 13.71
CA ALA A 485 19.01 27.07 13.04
C ALA A 485 18.40 28.21 12.22
N ASP A 486 19.04 29.38 12.19
CA ASP A 486 18.68 30.45 11.27
C ASP A 486 19.26 30.12 9.89
N ILE A 487 18.39 29.86 8.91
CA ILE A 487 18.79 29.44 7.57
C ILE A 487 18.33 30.43 6.53
N ARG A 488 19.20 30.71 5.55
CA ARG A 488 18.88 31.42 4.32
C ARG A 488 19.34 30.61 3.12
N VAL A 489 18.47 30.40 2.14
CA VAL A 489 18.76 29.68 0.90
C VAL A 489 18.80 30.66 -0.28
N ARG A 490 19.86 30.60 -1.07
CA ARG A 490 20.11 31.45 -2.26
C ARG A 490 20.25 30.56 -3.49
N THR A 491 19.64 30.93 -4.60
CA THR A 491 19.85 30.25 -5.89
C THR A 491 21.12 30.75 -6.57
N LYS A 492 21.75 29.91 -7.40
CA LYS A 492 23.02 30.25 -8.10
C LYS A 492 22.91 31.52 -8.93
N ASP A 493 21.78 31.74 -9.58
CA ASP A 493 21.61 32.84 -10.53
C ASP A 493 21.37 34.19 -9.85
N GLY A 494 21.22 34.22 -8.51
CA GLY A 494 20.83 35.41 -7.75
C GLY A 494 19.50 36.03 -8.19
N SER A 495 18.82 35.42 -9.16
CA SER A 495 17.64 35.93 -9.80
C SER A 495 16.42 35.31 -9.14
N ASP A 496 15.53 36.17 -8.66
CA ASP A 496 14.19 35.79 -8.16
C ASP A 496 13.31 35.12 -9.23
N LYS A 497 13.80 34.97 -10.46
CA LYS A 497 13.05 34.55 -11.65
C LYS A 497 13.20 33.07 -12.01
N GLN A 498 13.95 32.28 -11.25
CA GLN A 498 14.01 30.83 -11.51
C GLN A 498 12.59 30.26 -11.41
N SER A 499 12.15 29.61 -12.49
CA SER A 499 10.74 29.32 -12.72
C SER A 499 10.13 28.55 -11.55
N LYS A 500 8.93 28.96 -11.10
CA LYS A 500 8.06 28.25 -10.13
C LYS A 500 7.76 26.78 -10.51
N LYS A 501 8.34 26.27 -11.59
CA LYS A 501 8.13 24.91 -12.11
C LYS A 501 9.09 23.88 -11.50
N ASP A 502 10.33 24.26 -11.13
CA ASP A 502 11.32 23.30 -10.58
C ASP A 502 11.36 23.24 -9.05
N LEU A 503 11.03 24.34 -8.34
CA LEU A 503 11.00 24.37 -6.88
C LEU A 503 9.81 23.63 -6.25
N ARG A 504 8.98 22.95 -7.05
CA ARG A 504 7.82 22.16 -6.58
C ARG A 504 8.26 20.84 -5.93
N GLY A 505 9.47 20.37 -6.21
CA GLY A 505 10.14 19.40 -5.36
C GLY A 505 10.60 20.14 -4.11
N LEU A 506 9.85 20.01 -3.01
CA LEU A 506 10.28 20.48 -1.71
C LEU A 506 11.73 20.03 -1.50
N ILE A 507 12.65 20.97 -1.27
CA ILE A 507 14.05 20.59 -1.10
C ILE A 507 14.15 19.86 0.25
N PRO A 508 14.50 18.56 0.26
CA PRO A 508 14.56 17.81 1.50
C PRO A 508 15.81 18.24 2.27
N MET A 509 15.62 19.04 3.31
CA MET A 509 16.60 19.10 4.39
C MET A 509 16.35 17.89 5.27
N ALA A 510 17.42 17.28 5.78
CA ALA A 510 17.25 16.16 6.68
C ALA A 510 18.16 16.26 7.88
N LEU A 511 17.66 15.84 9.03
CA LEU A 511 18.45 15.75 10.25
C LEU A 511 18.63 14.29 10.61
N SER A 512 19.84 13.92 10.99
CA SER A 512 20.19 12.60 11.48
C SER A 512 21.15 12.68 12.66
N TRP A 513 21.42 11.57 13.33
CA TRP A 513 22.31 11.51 14.49
C TRP A 513 23.22 10.27 14.51
N ASN A 514 24.32 10.36 15.27
CA ASN A 514 25.33 9.33 15.56
C ASN A 514 25.98 8.62 14.35
N HIS A 515 25.27 7.67 13.73
CA HIS A 515 25.85 6.66 12.85
C HIS A 515 25.33 6.70 11.40
N SER A 516 24.42 7.62 11.07
CA SER A 516 23.94 7.73 9.70
C SER A 516 25.03 8.29 8.81
N SER A 517 25.58 7.46 7.93
CA SER A 517 26.45 7.96 6.88
C SER A 517 25.63 8.84 5.94
N VAL A 518 26.27 9.90 5.45
CA VAL A 518 25.75 10.76 4.38
C VAL A 518 25.23 9.93 3.18
N ASP A 519 25.88 8.80 2.91
CA ASP A 519 25.60 7.90 1.79
C ASP A 519 24.48 6.86 2.02
N ARG A 520 23.93 6.73 3.25
CA ARG A 520 22.92 5.68 3.54
C ARG A 520 21.54 6.03 2.99
N SER A 521 20.75 4.98 2.72
CA SER A 521 19.37 5.08 2.26
C SER A 521 18.54 6.03 3.13
N ARG A 522 17.58 6.73 2.51
CA ARG A 522 16.71 7.75 3.14
C ARG A 522 16.00 7.31 4.43
N SER A 523 15.92 6.02 4.72
CA SER A 523 15.24 5.44 5.88
C SER A 523 15.78 5.92 7.24
N ASP A 524 17.04 6.36 7.32
CA ASP A 524 17.66 6.76 8.60
C ASP A 524 17.58 8.27 8.86
N TRP A 525 16.94 9.01 7.97
CA TRP A 525 16.90 10.47 7.99
C TRP A 525 15.52 10.98 8.40
N MET A 526 15.47 11.95 9.32
CA MET A 526 14.28 12.79 9.46
C MET A 526 14.24 13.73 8.26
N VAL A 527 13.43 13.42 7.25
CA VAL A 527 13.28 14.26 6.06
C VAL A 527 12.22 15.32 6.31
N ILE A 528 12.63 16.59 6.26
CA ILE A 528 11.73 17.73 6.37
C ILE A 528 11.76 18.49 5.06
N ALA A 529 10.59 18.54 4.43
CA ALA A 529 10.37 19.41 3.30
C ALA A 529 10.34 20.86 3.77
N VAL A 530 11.37 21.63 3.43
CA VAL A 530 11.34 23.07 3.63
C VAL A 530 10.93 23.74 2.32
N LYS A 531 9.98 24.67 2.39
CA LYS A 531 9.58 25.48 1.23
C LYS A 531 10.64 26.56 1.02
N PRO A 532 11.43 26.53 -0.07
CA PRO A 532 12.54 27.46 -0.26
C PRO A 532 12.10 28.92 -0.34
N GLU A 533 10.87 29.17 -0.81
CA GLU A 533 10.28 30.51 -0.91
C GLU A 533 10.24 31.26 0.43
N LYS A 534 10.18 30.52 1.55
CA LYS A 534 10.20 31.10 2.90
C LYS A 534 11.63 31.45 3.35
N LEU A 535 12.63 30.68 2.93
CA LEU A 535 14.02 30.85 3.36
C LEU A 535 14.82 31.91 2.57
N LYS A 536 14.17 32.92 1.97
CA LYS A 536 14.89 34.02 1.28
C LYS A 536 15.57 34.97 2.26
N ALA A 537 14.96 35.16 3.42
CA ALA A 537 15.54 35.84 4.56
C ALA A 537 16.11 34.80 5.54
N PHE A 538 16.86 35.27 6.55
CA PHE A 538 17.14 34.41 7.69
C PHE A 538 15.84 34.13 8.43
N GLU A 539 15.37 32.90 8.33
CA GLU A 539 14.23 32.42 9.09
C GLU A 539 14.68 31.28 10.01
N PRO A 540 14.14 31.20 11.23
CA PRO A 540 14.43 30.11 12.14
C PRO A 540 13.78 28.82 11.62
N LEU A 541 14.61 27.88 11.18
CA LEU A 541 14.20 26.52 10.87
C LEU A 541 14.13 25.72 12.17
N LYS A 542 12.92 25.34 12.60
CA LYS A 542 12.69 24.48 13.77
C LYS A 542 12.38 23.06 13.31
N LEU A 543 13.19 22.10 13.74
CA LEU A 543 13.00 20.68 13.52
C LEU A 543 12.75 19.99 14.85
N ARG A 544 11.89 18.98 14.88
CA ARG A 544 11.52 18.25 16.11
C ARG A 544 12.04 16.81 16.06
N PRO A 545 13.35 16.56 16.27
CA PRO A 545 13.91 15.21 16.26
C PRO A 545 13.24 14.31 17.30
N SER A 546 12.82 14.87 18.44
CA SER A 546 12.06 14.16 19.48
C SER A 546 10.77 13.51 18.97
N HIS A 547 10.22 13.96 17.84
CA HIS A 547 9.02 13.35 17.27
C HIS A 547 9.27 11.94 16.72
N TYR A 548 10.54 11.51 16.60
CA TYR A 548 10.94 10.26 15.96
C TYR A 548 11.48 9.28 17.00
N TYR A 549 10.95 8.05 17.07
CA TYR A 549 11.34 7.10 18.13
C TYR A 549 12.84 6.77 18.11
N ARG A 550 13.46 6.77 16.93
CA ARG A 550 14.91 6.53 16.73
C ARG A 550 15.78 7.57 17.45
N TRP A 551 15.25 8.74 17.77
CA TRP A 551 15.95 9.73 18.59
C TRP A 551 16.28 9.16 19.97
N TYR A 552 15.42 8.29 20.49
CA TYR A 552 15.54 7.69 21.82
C TYR A 552 16.31 6.38 21.85
N THR A 553 16.78 5.85 20.72
CA THR A 553 17.36 4.50 20.66
C THR A 553 18.86 4.48 20.90
N GLU A 554 19.53 5.63 20.74
CA GLU A 554 20.99 5.73 20.84
C GLU A 554 21.53 5.78 22.27
N GLY A 555 20.67 6.00 23.27
CA GLY A 555 21.05 6.30 24.66
C GLY A 555 21.68 7.68 24.81
N THR A 556 22.73 7.97 24.05
CA THR A 556 23.46 9.23 24.00
C THR A 556 23.67 9.69 22.56
N ILE A 557 23.29 10.94 22.27
CA ILE A 557 23.51 11.59 20.97
C ILE A 557 24.89 12.27 20.99
N LYS A 558 25.80 11.72 20.19
CA LYS A 558 27.20 12.13 20.00
C LYS A 558 27.41 13.05 18.81
N SER A 559 26.53 12.96 17.82
CA SER A 559 26.56 13.83 16.66
C SER A 559 25.18 14.09 16.07
N LEU A 560 25.03 15.23 15.41
CA LEU A 560 23.90 15.61 14.56
C LEU A 560 24.40 15.87 13.15
N ILE A 561 23.61 15.52 12.14
CA ILE A 561 23.98 15.70 10.73
C ILE A 561 22.81 16.37 10.03
N LEU A 562 23.00 17.60 9.59
CA LEU A 562 22.03 18.37 8.82
C LEU A 562 22.39 18.27 7.33
N ARG A 563 21.68 17.43 6.59
CA ARG A 563 21.77 17.34 5.12
C ARG A 563 21.19 18.60 4.49
N LEU A 564 21.91 19.11 3.52
CA LEU A 564 21.60 20.35 2.84
C LEU A 564 20.85 20.11 1.53
N PRO A 565 20.08 21.10 1.08
CA PRO A 565 19.55 21.15 -0.28
C PRO A 565 20.58 20.84 -1.37
N ASP A 566 20.17 20.25 -2.49
CA ASP A 566 21.00 20.20 -3.72
C ASP A 566 20.75 21.46 -4.59
N GLY A 567 21.78 21.91 -5.31
CA GLY A 567 21.71 22.92 -6.36
C GLY A 567 21.59 24.38 -5.89
N VAL A 568 21.87 24.68 -4.62
CA VAL A 568 21.67 26.02 -4.05
C VAL A 568 22.88 26.46 -3.20
N SER A 569 22.83 27.68 -2.68
CA SER A 569 23.74 28.15 -1.65
C SER A 569 22.98 28.31 -0.34
N VAL A 570 23.56 27.89 0.78
CA VAL A 570 22.91 27.88 2.10
C VAL A 570 23.77 28.66 3.08
N ASP A 571 23.16 29.64 3.75
CA ASP A 571 23.77 30.34 4.87
C ASP A 571 23.10 29.89 6.17
N ILE A 572 23.91 29.50 7.15
CA ILE A 572 23.47 28.93 8.44
C ILE A 572 24.13 29.70 9.57
N LYS A 573 23.36 30.08 10.59
CA LYS A 573 23.87 30.64 11.85
C LYS A 573 22.94 30.27 13.02
N GLY A 574 23.37 30.58 14.25
CA GLY A 574 22.51 30.46 15.43
C GLY A 574 21.98 29.05 15.70
N ILE A 575 22.81 28.03 15.48
CA ILE A 575 22.40 26.64 15.71
C ILE A 575 22.25 26.42 17.21
N ARG A 576 21.11 25.87 17.63
CA ARG A 576 20.82 25.57 19.03
C ARG A 576 19.89 24.38 19.19
N LEU A 577 19.96 23.75 20.34
CA LEU A 577 18.99 22.77 20.81
C LEU A 577 18.13 23.37 21.89
N ILE A 578 16.82 23.12 21.84
CA ILE A 578 15.83 23.77 22.70
C ILE A 578 14.96 22.70 23.38
N ARG A 579 14.73 22.88 24.68
CA ARG A 579 13.74 22.11 25.45
C ARG A 579 12.32 22.36 24.93
N GLY A 580 11.51 21.30 24.91
CA GLY A 580 10.14 21.37 24.40
C GLY A 580 9.25 22.30 25.20
N GLU A 581 9.42 22.37 26.52
CA GLU A 581 8.57 23.15 27.44
C GLU A 581 8.45 24.63 27.04
N ASP A 582 9.52 25.22 26.50
CA ASP A 582 9.54 26.64 26.14
C ASP A 582 8.94 26.92 24.73
N GLN A 583 8.60 25.89 23.94
CA GLN A 583 8.22 26.01 22.52
C GLN A 583 7.02 25.15 22.09
N ILE A 584 6.65 24.15 22.88
CA ILE A 584 5.64 23.15 22.54
C ILE A 584 4.53 23.26 23.58
N PRO A 585 3.34 23.76 23.23
CA PRO A 585 2.23 23.74 24.14
C PRO A 585 1.76 22.31 24.38
N PHE A 586 1.02 22.10 25.47
CA PHE A 586 0.50 20.81 25.88
C PHE A 586 -1.02 20.78 25.77
N VAL A 587 -1.57 19.60 25.44
CA VAL A 587 -3.02 19.33 25.41
C VAL A 587 -3.29 17.91 25.90
N TYR A 588 -4.34 17.73 26.70
CA TYR A 588 -4.75 16.44 27.27
C TYR A 588 -6.22 16.43 27.66
N LEU A 589 -6.75 15.26 28.04
CA LEU A 589 -8.15 15.07 28.43
C LEU A 589 -8.26 14.73 29.93
N PRO A 590 -8.37 15.72 30.85
CA PRO A 590 -8.21 15.52 32.30
C PRO A 590 -9.24 14.54 32.92
N LYS A 591 -10.43 14.41 32.33
CA LYS A 591 -11.51 13.56 32.84
C LYS A 591 -11.58 12.19 32.16
N ARG A 592 -10.56 11.83 31.38
CA ARG A 592 -10.51 10.58 30.61
C ARG A 592 -9.22 9.85 30.95
N GLN A 593 -9.32 8.54 31.18
CA GLN A 593 -8.14 7.70 31.30
C GLN A 593 -7.54 7.50 29.91
N MET A 594 -6.25 7.74 29.80
CA MET A 594 -5.49 7.43 28.59
C MET A 594 -5.16 5.94 28.57
N GLU A 595 -5.39 5.30 27.44
CA GLU A 595 -5.04 3.90 27.23
C GLU A 595 -3.51 3.71 27.16
N PRO A 596 -3.01 2.49 27.40
CA PRO A 596 -1.59 2.16 27.27
C PRO A 596 -0.96 2.47 25.89
N ASN A 597 -1.76 2.50 24.83
CA ASN A 597 -1.35 2.91 23.47
C ASN A 597 -1.41 4.44 23.21
N GLY A 598 -1.89 5.23 24.19
CA GLY A 598 -1.98 6.69 24.12
C GLY A 598 -3.30 7.24 23.60
N GLU A 599 -4.27 6.39 23.33
CA GLU A 599 -5.60 6.78 22.86
C GLU A 599 -6.52 7.14 24.02
N TYR A 600 -7.48 8.03 23.77
CA TYR A 600 -8.55 8.35 24.72
C TYR A 600 -9.90 7.91 24.12
N LYS A 601 -10.61 7.01 24.80
CA LYS A 601 -11.93 6.56 24.35
C LYS A 601 -13.01 7.60 24.64
N ILE A 602 -13.83 7.88 23.64
CA ILE A 602 -15.04 8.69 23.73
C ILE A 602 -16.26 7.76 23.75
N GLU A 603 -16.67 7.36 24.95
CA GLU A 603 -17.81 6.44 25.16
C GLU A 603 -19.16 7.18 25.27
N ASP A 604 -19.21 8.27 26.04
CA ASP A 604 -20.43 9.04 26.25
C ASP A 604 -20.58 10.14 25.19
N LEU A 605 -21.46 9.90 24.23
CA LEU A 605 -21.80 10.82 23.14
C LEU A 605 -22.83 11.88 23.53
N ASN A 606 -23.33 11.88 24.76
CA ASN A 606 -24.23 12.91 25.25
C ASN A 606 -23.50 13.95 26.09
N LYS A 607 -22.22 13.70 26.43
CA LYS A 607 -21.40 14.59 27.23
C LYS A 607 -20.31 15.25 26.39
N GLU A 608 -20.14 16.54 26.61
CA GLU A 608 -19.01 17.28 26.05
C GLU A 608 -17.69 16.66 26.52
N THR A 609 -16.75 16.53 25.58
CA THR A 609 -15.39 16.10 25.89
C THR A 609 -14.56 17.35 26.18
N ILE A 610 -14.01 17.43 27.40
CA ILE A 610 -13.21 18.58 27.85
C ILE A 610 -11.73 18.29 27.61
N ALA A 611 -11.09 19.09 26.77
CA ALA A 611 -9.64 19.08 26.58
C ALA A 611 -9.00 20.25 27.30
N ALA A 612 -8.08 19.96 28.22
CA ALA A 612 -7.26 20.98 28.87
C ALA A 612 -6.04 21.27 28.00
N PHE A 613 -5.62 22.54 27.97
CA PHE A 613 -4.41 22.96 27.27
C PHE A 613 -3.58 23.91 28.13
N ASP A 614 -2.29 23.94 27.86
CA ASP A 614 -1.34 24.87 28.48
C ASP A 614 -0.23 25.26 27.51
N ALA A 615 -0.08 26.55 27.29
CA ALA A 615 0.93 27.24 26.51
C ALA A 615 1.65 28.32 27.34
N GLY A 616 1.42 28.36 28.65
CA GLY A 616 1.98 29.39 29.55
C GLY A 616 3.51 29.38 29.62
N MET A 617 4.13 28.24 29.34
CA MET A 617 5.58 28.10 29.26
C MET A 617 6.17 28.56 27.91
N VAL A 618 5.33 28.71 26.87
CA VAL A 618 5.79 29.16 25.55
C VAL A 618 6.01 30.66 25.57
N LYS A 619 7.28 31.08 25.46
CA LYS A 619 7.66 32.50 25.56
C LYS A 619 6.95 33.34 24.49
N GLY A 620 6.25 34.38 24.94
CA GLY A 620 5.51 35.32 24.08
C GLY A 620 4.09 34.91 23.76
N ALA A 621 3.64 33.74 24.22
CA ALA A 621 2.26 33.30 24.05
C ALA A 621 1.30 34.20 24.83
N VAL A 622 0.20 34.58 24.18
CA VAL A 622 -0.97 35.22 24.82
C VAL A 622 -2.27 34.49 24.52
N GLY A 623 -2.26 33.58 23.56
CA GLY A 623 -3.39 32.74 23.19
C GLY A 623 -2.94 31.43 22.56
N ILE A 624 -3.91 30.63 22.13
CA ILE A 624 -3.66 29.40 21.37
C ILE A 624 -4.55 29.32 20.12
N GLU A 625 -4.10 28.54 19.15
CA GLU A 625 -4.93 27.96 18.10
C GLU A 625 -5.01 26.45 18.29
N ALA A 626 -6.23 25.91 18.31
CA ALA A 626 -6.49 24.48 18.37
C ALA A 626 -7.05 23.98 17.02
N GLU A 627 -6.56 22.82 16.58
CA GLU A 627 -7.07 22.10 15.41
C GLU A 627 -7.61 20.73 15.81
N LEU A 628 -8.87 20.48 15.47
CA LEU A 628 -9.49 19.16 15.52
C LEU A 628 -9.46 18.54 14.13
N SER A 629 -9.00 17.30 14.01
CA SER A 629 -8.96 16.59 12.73
C SER A 629 -10.32 16.04 12.31
N ARG A 630 -10.47 15.76 11.02
CA ARG A 630 -11.59 14.99 10.47
C ARG A 630 -11.47 13.52 10.88
N ALA A 631 -12.58 12.79 10.83
CA ALA A 631 -12.65 11.36 11.11
C ALA A 631 -11.61 10.57 10.29
N ASN A 632 -10.72 9.84 10.97
CA ASN A 632 -9.61 9.06 10.39
C ASN A 632 -8.61 9.91 9.61
N TYR A 633 -8.39 11.16 10.05
CA TYR A 633 -7.27 12.00 9.63
C TYR A 633 -6.31 12.23 10.80
N PHE A 634 -5.03 12.05 10.51
CA PHE A 634 -3.88 12.21 11.40
C PHE A 634 -2.99 13.34 10.89
N PHE A 635 -2.58 14.24 11.77
CA PHE A 635 -1.83 15.44 11.39
C PHE A 635 -0.43 15.14 10.85
N ASP A 636 0.20 14.06 11.34
CA ASP A 636 1.57 13.66 10.98
C ASP A 636 1.71 13.07 9.58
N ASN A 637 0.61 12.81 8.87
CA ASN A 637 0.66 12.30 7.49
C ASN A 637 0.86 13.40 6.45
N TYR A 638 0.70 14.65 6.88
CA TYR A 638 0.73 15.81 6.02
C TYR A 638 2.04 16.58 6.12
N LEU A 639 3.12 15.98 6.63
CA LEU A 639 4.44 16.63 6.73
C LEU A 639 4.90 17.26 5.41
N MET A 640 4.43 16.73 4.27
CA MET A 640 4.76 17.22 2.92
C MET A 640 3.59 17.85 2.15
N SER A 641 2.39 17.92 2.72
CA SER A 641 1.16 18.32 2.00
C SER A 641 0.33 19.33 2.79
N ASP A 642 -0.79 19.80 2.21
CA ASP A 642 -1.62 20.81 2.85
C ASP A 642 -2.40 20.21 4.04
N HIS A 643 -1.93 20.52 5.27
CA HIS A 643 -2.59 20.14 6.51
C HIS A 643 -4.05 20.58 6.60
N SER A 644 -4.50 21.59 5.84
CA SER A 644 -5.88 22.09 5.88
C SER A 644 -6.91 21.01 5.59
N GLN A 645 -6.53 19.99 4.81
CA GLN A 645 -7.42 18.87 4.46
C GLN A 645 -7.71 17.95 5.64
N ALA A 646 -6.79 17.85 6.60
CA ALA A 646 -6.97 17.07 7.81
C ALA A 646 -7.88 17.77 8.82
N VAL A 647 -8.01 19.09 8.74
CA VAL A 647 -8.70 19.90 9.76
C VAL A 647 -10.21 19.85 9.55
N LEU A 648 -10.92 19.48 10.61
CA LEU A 648 -12.38 19.59 10.73
C LEU A 648 -12.76 20.96 11.29
N ARG A 649 -12.09 21.39 12.37
CA ARG A 649 -12.40 22.64 13.07
C ARG A 649 -11.14 23.33 13.56
N ARG A 650 -11.12 24.66 13.43
CA ARG A 650 -10.13 25.54 14.05
C ARG A 650 -10.79 26.37 15.14
N LEU A 651 -10.09 26.55 16.25
CA LEU A 651 -10.52 27.39 17.37
C LEU A 651 -9.35 28.28 17.75
N LYS A 652 -9.58 29.59 17.94
CA LYS A 652 -8.61 30.51 18.53
C LYS A 652 -9.13 30.93 19.89
N LEU A 653 -8.25 30.92 20.89
CA LEU A 653 -8.58 31.27 22.26
C LEU A 653 -7.54 32.27 22.76
N ASP A 654 -8.00 33.39 23.30
CA ASP A 654 -7.14 34.44 23.89
C ASP A 654 -6.78 34.09 25.35
N ALA A 655 -6.29 32.86 25.53
CA ALA A 655 -5.82 32.35 26.80
C ALA A 655 -4.63 31.40 26.56
N VAL A 656 -3.62 31.49 27.41
CA VAL A 656 -2.46 30.59 27.36
C VAL A 656 -2.74 29.25 28.05
N SER A 657 -3.72 29.15 28.93
CA SER A 657 -4.16 27.90 29.52
C SER A 657 -5.67 27.91 29.71
N GLY A 658 -6.28 26.72 29.72
CA GLY A 658 -7.73 26.61 29.88
C GLY A 658 -8.29 25.29 29.40
N ASN A 659 -9.59 25.30 29.12
CA ASN A 659 -10.34 24.14 28.67
C ASN A 659 -11.05 24.43 27.34
N ILE A 660 -11.00 23.48 26.42
CA ILE A 660 -11.76 23.44 25.18
C ILE A 660 -12.91 22.46 25.38
N SER A 661 -14.15 22.95 25.25
CA SER A 661 -15.31 22.05 25.19
C SER A 661 -15.51 21.56 23.75
N LEU A 662 -15.33 20.25 23.56
CA LEU A 662 -15.62 19.56 22.32
C LEU A 662 -17.01 18.94 22.40
N LYS A 663 -17.96 19.57 21.71
CA LYS A 663 -19.34 19.11 21.69
C LYS A 663 -19.47 17.76 20.98
N PRO A 664 -20.42 16.90 21.39
CA PRO A 664 -20.54 15.57 20.81
C PRO A 664 -20.77 15.52 19.30
N GLU A 665 -21.40 16.53 18.71
CA GLU A 665 -21.69 16.57 17.26
C GLU A 665 -20.40 16.64 16.42
N LEU A 666 -19.28 17.06 17.01
CA LEU A 666 -17.97 17.05 16.36
C LEU A 666 -17.46 15.63 16.10
N PHE A 667 -17.94 14.67 16.88
CA PHE A 667 -17.56 13.27 16.78
C PHE A 667 -18.61 12.48 16.02
N GLY A 668 -19.26 13.03 15.00
CA GLY A 668 -20.45 12.44 14.33
C GLY A 668 -20.31 11.03 13.75
N LYS A 669 -19.10 10.47 13.63
CA LYS A 669 -18.85 9.08 13.18
C LYS A 669 -17.89 8.30 14.10
N PRO A 670 -18.06 6.98 14.28
CA PRO A 670 -17.03 6.12 14.87
C PRO A 670 -15.74 6.20 14.07
N ALA A 671 -14.67 6.70 14.69
CA ALA A 671 -13.40 7.01 14.02
C ALA A 671 -12.35 7.47 15.03
N TYR A 672 -11.12 7.58 14.53
CA TYR A 672 -10.05 8.34 15.17
C TYR A 672 -10.17 9.83 14.86
N TYR A 673 -9.96 10.65 15.89
CA TYR A 673 -9.88 12.10 15.81
C TYR A 673 -8.60 12.54 16.52
N GLN A 674 -7.98 13.63 16.07
CA GLN A 674 -6.81 14.21 16.71
C GLN A 674 -7.07 15.66 17.09
N LEU A 675 -6.64 16.03 18.29
CA LEU A 675 -6.59 17.42 18.74
C LEU A 675 -5.14 17.84 18.93
N ARG A 676 -4.74 18.96 18.32
CA ARG A 676 -3.46 19.62 18.59
C ARG A 676 -3.64 21.10 18.83
N VAL A 677 -2.69 21.70 19.53
CA VAL A 677 -2.69 23.14 19.82
C VAL A 677 -1.35 23.78 19.45
N ARG A 678 -1.34 25.06 19.09
CA ARG A 678 -0.12 25.88 18.96
C ARG A 678 -0.33 27.20 19.68
N ALA A 679 0.75 27.77 20.22
CA ALA A 679 0.69 29.06 20.87
C ALA A 679 0.65 30.21 19.84
N LEU A 680 -0.02 31.31 20.21
CA LEU A 680 -0.13 32.54 19.43
C LEU A 680 0.38 33.72 20.22
N ASP A 681 1.03 34.67 19.55
CA ASP A 681 1.44 35.95 20.13
C ASP A 681 0.33 37.02 20.07
N LYS A 682 0.65 38.24 20.51
CA LYS A 682 -0.26 39.40 20.52
C LYS A 682 -0.77 39.82 19.14
N SER A 683 -0.04 39.48 18.08
CA SER A 683 -0.46 39.74 16.69
C SER A 683 -1.30 38.60 16.11
N GLY A 684 -1.50 37.52 16.87
CA GLY A 684 -2.18 36.31 16.42
C GLY A 684 -1.29 35.41 15.55
N GLU A 685 0.02 35.68 15.53
CA GLU A 685 1.00 34.89 14.79
C GLU A 685 1.50 33.71 15.65
N PRO A 686 1.84 32.57 15.03
CA PRO A 686 2.33 31.41 15.75
C PRO A 686 3.67 31.66 16.47
N VAL A 687 3.73 31.27 17.74
CA VAL A 687 4.99 31.18 18.50
C VAL A 687 5.24 29.72 18.92
N GLY A 688 6.48 29.26 18.74
CA GLY A 688 6.81 27.85 18.97
C GLY A 688 6.40 26.92 17.83
N VAL A 689 5.97 25.70 18.16
CA VAL A 689 5.50 24.68 17.22
C VAL A 689 4.18 24.06 17.71
N TRP A 690 3.57 23.18 16.91
CA TRP A 690 2.39 22.42 17.32
C TRP A 690 2.72 21.45 18.46
N SER A 691 1.76 21.25 19.37
CA SER A 691 1.75 20.14 20.33
C SER A 691 1.77 18.80 19.61
N ASP A 692 2.17 17.74 20.32
CA ASP A 692 1.81 16.40 19.86
C ASP A 692 0.28 16.25 19.85
N PRO A 693 -0.28 15.58 18.83
CA PRO A 693 -1.71 15.38 18.78
C PRO A 693 -2.16 14.39 19.85
N VAL A 694 -3.26 14.73 20.52
CA VAL A 694 -4.02 13.79 21.35
C VAL A 694 -4.97 13.02 20.46
N THR A 695 -4.82 11.71 20.40
CA THR A 695 -5.71 10.83 19.65
C THR A 695 -6.92 10.43 20.50
N MET A 696 -8.10 10.70 19.97
CA MET A 696 -9.38 10.32 20.54
C MET A 696 -10.03 9.26 19.66
N LEU A 697 -10.49 8.16 20.25
CA LEU A 697 -11.20 7.10 19.57
C LEU A 697 -12.68 7.19 19.95
N ARG A 698 -13.54 7.51 18.97
CA ARG A 698 -14.98 7.26 19.12
C ARG A 698 -15.26 5.82 18.71
N VAL A 699 -15.63 5.00 19.69
CA VAL A 699 -16.12 3.63 19.46
C VAL A 699 -17.55 3.73 18.90
N GLY A 700 -17.90 2.85 17.96
CA GLY A 700 -19.25 2.76 17.40
C GLY A 700 -20.12 1.75 18.15
N ASP A 701 -21.44 1.89 18.04
CA ASP A 701 -22.43 0.98 18.65
C ASP A 701 -22.45 -0.43 18.00
N GLY A 702 -21.63 -0.65 16.97
CA GLY A 702 -21.41 -1.93 16.33
C GLY A 702 -19.98 -2.04 15.82
N LEU A 703 -19.45 -3.27 15.87
CA LEU A 703 -18.29 -3.95 15.25
C LEU A 703 -17.22 -3.21 14.38
N ASP A 704 -17.29 -1.92 14.13
CA ASP A 704 -16.70 -1.24 12.96
C ASP A 704 -15.56 -0.26 13.26
N THR A 705 -15.01 -0.22 14.47
CA THR A 705 -13.71 0.46 14.69
C THR A 705 -12.54 -0.46 14.41
N TYR A 706 -12.40 -0.93 13.16
CA TYR A 706 -11.24 -1.61 12.55
C TYR A 706 -10.57 -2.82 13.27
N LEU A 707 -10.78 -3.05 14.57
CA LEU A 707 -9.98 -3.92 15.44
C LEU A 707 -10.79 -4.58 16.57
N ASP A 708 -11.89 -4.01 17.06
CA ASP A 708 -12.65 -4.58 18.20
C ASP A 708 -13.59 -5.74 17.84
N THR A 709 -13.46 -6.30 16.64
CA THR A 709 -14.42 -7.27 16.07
C THR A 709 -14.19 -8.74 16.47
N TYR A 710 -13.32 -9.06 17.43
CA TYR A 710 -12.90 -10.47 17.67
C TYR A 710 -13.06 -11.01 19.09
N ILE A 711 -13.70 -10.28 20.02
CA ILE A 711 -13.94 -10.79 21.37
C ILE A 711 -15.38 -10.51 21.75
N ASP A 712 -16.25 -11.47 21.41
CA ASP A 712 -17.35 -11.96 22.25
C ASP A 712 -17.76 -13.37 21.78
#